data_AF-A0A8J4TI19-F1
#
_entry.id   AF-A0A8J4TI19-F1
#
_cell.length_a   1.000
_cell.length_b   1.000
_cell.length_c   1.000
_cell.angle_alpha   90.00
_cell.angle_beta   90.00
_cell.angle_gamma   90.00
#
_symmetry.space_group_name_H-M   'P 1'
#
loop_
_entity.id
_entity.type
_entity.pdbx_description
1 polymer ?
#
loop_
_entity_poly.entity_id
_entity_poly.type
_entity_poly.pdbx_seq_one_letter_code
_entity_poly.pdbx_strand_id
1 'polypeptide(L)'
;MIREQAVITIQSHWRGYRTRAYLMIERRAAVEIQRFWRGYVCRHRWIRTREAIDCLQRCCRGFLARRRFAIVRRGFMIREQAVITIQSHWRGYRTRAHLMVKRCAAVEIQRFWRGYMCRHRWTRTHETVVLCQARVRGLLARRHLSAIRAHRTSAAITIQSTVRRWLTARHLSVQLKATTMIQRWFRAKRDRLQFVRTRKAALIIQRRWRLVLAKRHLAARLIQHSWRACGLQRYLASRRRAAVIIQSHWRGYYLRSQVAKFSSKPHKNQATVTVTEKSTLHLDLSVDRTTAVHLVQIRNRLKTATNLALAMPKHCLAARAQAAVACLIHSRSVAQVLQSIKDLELFTRLSPEICYWAVGSPPNRDPRTQNESERSPQLHLLLLNLIRACNRSVPHEDILLHVTGTLLNIARHHSIARQVRLWWTTTSAQVSHSTWISPALLQRTRARLDRSASLCSLPSSNSRVRPMSTTDVVRRDQSVDRIGNNIPSSPPVEDDSSNSSLAEMLVTILLRTWRSRQGTLGIRLFARTCCLLAILCEAVPASQLPTTSLLPVCSRLSDRISRRSTASQLVTSQWTRGTIVEHSSQLLQQPADRLMLTMYGLRKQLSYELDWHLLPKKVRPDPLIAIDYLLLVIVSHSNVQSD
;
A
#
# COMPACT_ATOMS: atom_id res chain seq x y z
N MET A 1 192.12 -55.38 10.30
CA MET A 1 191.17 -56.14 11.14
C MET A 1 190.76 -55.38 12.41
N ILE A 2 191.53 -55.41 13.51
CA ILE A 2 191.05 -54.97 14.85
C ILE A 2 190.40 -53.57 14.88
N ARG A 3 190.99 -52.57 14.19
CA ARG A 3 190.42 -51.21 14.14
C ARG A 3 189.06 -51.11 13.43
N GLU A 4 188.75 -52.01 12.49
CA GLU A 4 187.52 -51.94 11.69
C GLU A 4 186.30 -52.46 12.45
N GLN A 5 186.45 -53.54 13.21
CA GLN A 5 185.37 -54.13 14.02
C GLN A 5 184.92 -53.19 15.16
N ALA A 6 185.83 -52.40 15.73
CA ALA A 6 185.50 -51.36 16.71
C ALA A 6 184.63 -50.24 16.11
N VAL A 7 184.95 -49.79 14.89
CA VAL A 7 184.14 -48.79 14.18
C VAL A 7 182.74 -49.31 13.88
N ILE A 8 182.61 -50.57 13.44
CA ILE A 8 181.31 -51.20 13.14
C ILE A 8 180.43 -51.30 14.40
N THR A 9 180.99 -51.64 15.57
CA THR A 9 180.24 -51.73 16.83
C THR A 9 179.80 -50.37 17.37
N ILE A 10 180.63 -49.33 17.23
CA ILE A 10 180.25 -47.95 17.58
C ILE A 10 179.15 -47.45 16.63
N GLN A 11 179.30 -47.68 15.31
CA GLN A 11 178.29 -47.29 14.34
C GLN A 11 176.95 -48.02 14.53
N SER A 12 176.95 -49.32 14.87
CA SER A 12 175.72 -50.06 15.13
C SER A 12 175.01 -49.58 16.41
N HIS A 13 175.77 -49.27 17.47
CA HIS A 13 175.22 -48.64 18.68
C HIS A 13 174.65 -47.25 18.41
N TRP A 14 175.34 -46.40 17.65
CA TRP A 14 174.85 -45.07 17.29
C TRP A 14 173.61 -45.12 16.40
N ARG A 15 173.58 -45.99 15.38
CA ARG A 15 172.37 -46.23 14.55
C ARG A 15 171.21 -46.73 15.42
N GLY A 16 171.45 -47.70 16.30
CA GLY A 16 170.44 -48.21 17.24
C GLY A 16 169.94 -47.16 18.23
N TYR A 17 170.81 -46.30 18.74
CA TYR A 17 170.44 -45.15 19.57
C TYR A 17 169.56 -44.16 18.78
N ARG A 18 169.98 -43.75 17.58
CA ARG A 18 169.23 -42.79 16.74
C ARG A 18 167.84 -43.31 16.38
N THR A 19 167.71 -44.58 16.01
CA THR A 19 166.40 -45.21 15.74
C THR A 19 165.53 -45.29 16.99
N ARG A 20 166.09 -45.64 18.16
CA ARG A 20 165.34 -45.65 19.43
C ARG A 20 164.90 -44.25 19.85
N ALA A 21 165.74 -43.23 19.69
CA ALA A 21 165.38 -41.84 19.97
C ALA A 21 164.24 -41.35 19.06
N TYR A 22 164.31 -41.64 17.75
CA TYR A 22 163.27 -41.31 16.80
C TYR A 22 161.94 -42.01 17.12
N LEU A 23 161.97 -43.32 17.39
CA LEU A 23 160.78 -44.09 17.82
C LEU A 23 160.18 -43.57 19.14
N MET A 24 160.97 -43.02 20.06
CA MET A 24 160.44 -42.38 21.28
C MET A 24 159.74 -41.05 20.96
N ILE A 25 160.20 -40.29 19.97
CA ILE A 25 159.51 -39.07 19.51
C ILE A 25 158.18 -39.43 18.84
N GLU A 26 158.17 -40.41 17.92
CA GLU A 26 156.94 -40.90 17.28
C GLU A 26 155.93 -41.47 18.30
N ARG A 27 156.40 -42.29 19.25
CA ARG A 27 155.55 -42.81 20.33
C ARG A 27 154.99 -41.69 21.21
N ARG A 28 155.78 -40.66 21.53
CA ARG A 28 155.30 -39.51 22.31
C ARG A 28 154.24 -38.71 21.54
N ALA A 29 154.45 -38.46 20.25
CA ALA A 29 153.45 -37.81 19.39
C ALA A 29 152.16 -38.64 19.28
N ALA A 30 152.28 -39.95 19.07
CA ALA A 30 151.14 -40.87 19.02
C ALA A 30 150.35 -40.90 20.35
N VAL A 31 151.04 -40.94 21.50
CA VAL A 31 150.41 -40.89 22.84
C VAL A 31 149.71 -39.55 23.08
N GLU A 32 150.28 -38.42 22.64
CA GLU A 32 149.62 -37.12 22.72
C GLU A 32 148.35 -37.07 21.85
N ILE A 33 148.42 -37.49 20.59
CA ILE A 33 147.25 -37.56 19.70
C ILE A 33 146.17 -38.48 20.30
N GLN A 34 146.55 -39.64 20.84
CA GLN A 34 145.63 -40.56 21.50
C GLN A 34 145.02 -39.95 22.79
N ARG A 35 145.79 -39.19 23.56
CA ARG A 35 145.33 -38.48 24.77
C ARG A 35 144.28 -37.42 24.41
N PHE A 36 144.58 -36.56 23.44
CA PHE A 36 143.64 -35.56 22.94
C PHE A 36 142.39 -36.20 22.31
N TRP A 37 142.55 -37.25 21.49
CA TRP A 37 141.41 -37.95 20.86
C TRP A 37 140.49 -38.62 21.88
N ARG A 38 141.04 -39.31 22.89
CA ARG A 38 140.24 -39.89 23.98
C ARG A 38 139.47 -38.81 24.75
N GLY A 39 140.13 -37.69 25.07
CA GLY A 39 139.49 -36.53 25.71
C GLY A 39 138.38 -35.91 24.85
N TYR A 40 138.62 -35.75 23.55
CA TYR A 40 137.64 -35.27 22.56
C TYR A 40 136.41 -36.18 22.49
N VAL A 41 136.59 -37.49 22.31
CA VAL A 41 135.50 -38.47 22.23
C VAL A 41 134.67 -38.48 23.53
N CYS A 42 135.31 -38.46 24.69
CA CYS A 42 134.61 -38.38 25.98
C CYS A 42 133.81 -37.07 26.12
N ARG A 43 134.41 -35.92 25.77
CA ARG A 43 133.74 -34.61 25.83
C ARG A 43 132.55 -34.54 24.88
N HIS A 44 132.69 -34.97 23.63
CA HIS A 44 131.58 -34.97 22.67
C HIS A 44 130.47 -35.97 23.02
N ARG A 45 130.81 -37.11 23.65
CA ARG A 45 129.80 -38.06 24.19
C ARG A 45 129.02 -37.44 25.36
N TRP A 46 129.69 -36.72 26.25
CA TRP A 46 129.05 -35.99 27.35
C TRP A 46 128.17 -34.82 26.85
N ILE A 47 128.66 -34.02 25.89
CA ILE A 47 127.88 -32.95 25.26
C ILE A 47 126.61 -33.52 24.61
N ARG A 48 126.72 -34.53 23.74
CA ARG A 48 125.55 -35.14 23.07
C ARG A 48 124.54 -35.75 24.05
N THR A 49 124.99 -36.41 25.11
CA THR A 49 124.08 -36.98 26.12
C THR A 49 123.42 -35.89 26.95
N ARG A 50 124.14 -34.82 27.32
CA ARG A 50 123.56 -33.64 27.97
C ARG A 50 122.54 -32.94 27.06
N GLU A 51 122.86 -32.67 25.80
CA GLU A 51 121.96 -32.01 24.84
C GLU A 51 120.67 -32.81 24.63
N ALA A 52 120.78 -34.15 24.54
CA ALA A 52 119.61 -35.04 24.48
C ALA A 52 118.76 -34.97 25.76
N ILE A 53 119.39 -34.93 26.94
CA ILE A 53 118.69 -34.77 28.23
C ILE A 53 118.04 -33.39 28.35
N ASP A 54 118.74 -32.31 28.01
CA ASP A 54 118.21 -30.94 28.04
C ASP A 54 117.05 -30.77 27.04
N CYS A 55 117.14 -31.39 25.85
CA CYS A 55 116.04 -31.46 24.88
C CYS A 55 114.83 -32.23 25.44
N LEU A 56 115.04 -33.43 25.98
CA LEU A 56 113.98 -34.25 26.58
C LEU A 56 113.31 -33.51 27.76
N GLN A 57 114.09 -32.92 28.66
CA GLN A 57 113.57 -32.12 29.78
C GLN A 57 112.74 -30.93 29.30
N ARG A 58 113.20 -30.19 28.28
CA ARG A 58 112.45 -29.06 27.69
C ARG A 58 111.13 -29.54 27.07
N CYS A 59 111.16 -30.63 26.30
CA CYS A 59 109.97 -31.24 25.70
C CYS A 59 108.97 -31.74 26.75
N CYS A 60 109.42 -32.47 27.77
CA CYS A 60 108.58 -32.96 28.87
C CYS A 60 108.00 -31.81 29.71
N ARG A 61 108.80 -30.80 30.10
CA ARG A 61 108.31 -29.61 30.82
C ARG A 61 107.27 -28.84 29.99
N GLY A 62 107.54 -28.64 28.70
CA GLY A 62 106.59 -28.00 27.77
C GLY A 62 105.29 -28.78 27.57
N PHE A 63 105.35 -30.11 27.46
CA PHE A 63 104.18 -30.98 27.40
C PHE A 63 103.36 -30.92 28.70
N LEU A 64 104.00 -31.03 29.86
CA LEU A 64 103.34 -30.94 31.17
C LEU A 64 102.68 -29.58 31.39
N ALA A 65 103.34 -28.48 31.01
CA ALA A 65 102.76 -27.14 31.06
C ALA A 65 101.51 -27.02 30.15
N ARG A 66 101.60 -27.44 28.89
CA ARG A 66 100.46 -27.46 27.95
C ARG A 66 99.31 -28.34 28.45
N ARG A 67 99.60 -29.53 28.98
CA ARG A 67 98.59 -30.45 29.55
C ARG A 67 97.90 -29.85 30.77
N ARG A 68 98.65 -29.23 31.69
CA ARG A 68 98.09 -28.51 32.86
C ARG A 68 97.16 -27.37 32.42
N PHE A 69 97.63 -26.51 31.49
CA PHE A 69 96.81 -25.41 30.96
C PHE A 69 95.55 -25.90 30.26
N ALA A 70 95.64 -26.95 29.43
CA ALA A 70 94.48 -27.54 28.75
C ALA A 70 93.44 -28.10 29.73
N ILE A 71 93.86 -28.73 30.82
CA ILE A 71 92.96 -29.23 31.89
C ILE A 71 92.27 -28.04 32.59
N VAL A 72 93.01 -27.01 32.97
CA VAL A 72 92.45 -25.81 33.63
C VAL A 72 91.47 -25.08 32.70
N ARG A 73 91.83 -24.86 31.43
CA ARG A 73 90.97 -24.22 30.43
C ARG A 73 89.70 -25.03 30.17
N ARG A 74 89.79 -26.36 30.06
CA ARG A 74 88.61 -27.23 29.92
C ARG A 74 87.72 -27.16 31.17
N GLY A 75 88.31 -27.15 32.36
CA GLY A 75 87.58 -26.98 33.62
C GLY A 75 86.85 -25.63 33.72
N PHE A 76 87.49 -24.54 33.27
CA PHE A 76 86.86 -23.23 33.17
C PHE A 76 85.69 -23.23 32.17
N MET A 77 85.92 -23.68 30.94
CA MET A 77 84.88 -23.71 29.89
C MET A 77 83.66 -24.55 30.27
N ILE A 78 83.85 -25.68 30.96
CA ILE A 78 82.72 -26.50 31.46
C ILE A 78 81.91 -25.75 32.53
N ARG A 79 82.57 -25.03 33.46
CA ARG A 79 81.90 -24.21 34.47
C ARG A 79 81.17 -23.03 33.85
N GLU A 80 81.81 -22.32 32.94
CA GLU A 80 81.22 -21.19 32.19
C GLU A 80 79.99 -21.63 31.38
N GLN A 81 80.10 -22.71 30.61
CA GLN A 81 78.99 -23.28 29.85
C GLN A 81 77.84 -23.75 30.77
N ALA A 82 78.14 -24.36 31.91
CA ALA A 82 77.13 -24.75 32.89
C ALA A 82 76.41 -23.52 33.48
N VAL A 83 77.14 -22.46 33.83
CA VAL A 83 76.57 -21.19 34.31
C VAL A 83 75.69 -20.55 33.24
N ILE A 84 76.14 -20.47 31.98
CA ILE A 84 75.34 -19.94 30.87
C ILE A 84 74.07 -20.77 30.64
N THR A 85 74.17 -22.10 30.73
CA THR A 85 73.02 -23.02 30.59
C THR A 85 72.02 -22.83 31.73
N ILE A 86 72.47 -22.75 32.98
CA ILE A 86 71.60 -22.51 34.15
C ILE A 86 70.94 -21.12 34.06
N GLN A 87 71.72 -20.06 33.75
CA GLN A 87 71.19 -18.70 33.64
C GLN A 87 70.15 -18.57 32.51
N SER A 88 70.39 -19.17 31.34
CA SER A 88 69.44 -19.15 30.23
C SER A 88 68.16 -19.93 30.56
N HIS A 89 68.26 -21.09 31.21
CA HIS A 89 67.10 -21.84 31.69
C HIS A 89 66.28 -21.06 32.72
N TRP A 90 66.94 -20.39 33.68
CA TRP A 90 66.27 -19.55 34.68
C TRP A 90 65.58 -18.32 34.07
N ARG A 91 66.26 -17.59 33.17
CA ARG A 91 65.67 -16.45 32.43
C ARG A 91 64.44 -16.90 31.61
N GLY A 92 64.54 -18.07 30.96
CA GLY A 92 63.43 -18.68 30.23
C GLY A 92 62.27 -19.10 31.13
N TYR A 93 62.55 -19.75 32.27
CA TYR A 93 61.55 -20.15 33.27
C TYR A 93 60.80 -18.94 33.83
N ARG A 94 61.51 -17.91 34.32
CA ARG A 94 60.92 -16.68 34.88
C ARG A 94 60.00 -15.99 33.87
N THR A 95 60.41 -15.93 32.61
CA THR A 95 59.61 -15.34 31.52
C THR A 95 58.35 -16.16 31.24
N ARG A 96 58.46 -17.48 31.16
CA ARG A 96 57.32 -18.39 30.97
C ARG A 96 56.34 -18.33 32.14
N ALA A 97 56.81 -18.33 33.38
CA ALA A 97 55.96 -18.23 34.58
C ALA A 97 55.15 -16.92 34.59
N HIS A 98 55.80 -15.78 34.36
CA HIS A 98 55.14 -14.47 34.27
C HIS A 98 54.11 -14.41 33.12
N LEU A 99 54.43 -15.01 31.96
CA LEU A 99 53.48 -15.12 30.85
C LEU A 99 52.28 -16.02 31.19
N MET A 100 52.47 -17.11 31.94
CA MET A 100 51.37 -17.97 32.37
C MET A 100 50.43 -17.27 33.35
N VAL A 101 50.93 -16.51 34.33
CA VAL A 101 50.07 -15.69 35.21
C VAL A 101 49.20 -14.73 34.39
N LYS A 102 49.79 -14.03 33.40
CA LYS A 102 49.05 -13.14 32.50
C LYS A 102 48.03 -13.89 31.62
N ARG A 103 48.35 -15.10 31.14
CA ARG A 103 47.43 -15.96 30.38
C ARG A 103 46.27 -16.45 31.24
N CYS A 104 46.52 -16.89 32.47
CA CYS A 104 45.47 -17.28 33.42
C CYS A 104 44.49 -16.13 33.67
N ALA A 105 44.99 -14.96 34.05
CA ALA A 105 44.15 -13.78 34.28
C ALA A 105 43.32 -13.40 33.03
N ALA A 106 43.93 -13.43 31.84
CA ALA A 106 43.22 -13.17 30.58
C ALA A 106 42.12 -14.23 30.29
N VAL A 107 42.39 -15.51 30.54
CA VAL A 107 41.40 -16.59 30.40
C VAL A 107 40.25 -16.43 31.39
N GLU A 108 40.52 -16.03 32.63
CA GLU A 108 39.47 -15.80 33.63
C GLU A 108 38.58 -14.60 33.27
N ILE A 109 39.17 -13.46 32.90
CA ILE A 109 38.43 -12.28 32.42
C ILE A 109 37.55 -12.66 31.21
N GLN A 110 38.10 -13.40 30.24
CA GLN A 110 37.33 -13.89 29.10
C GLN A 110 36.22 -14.88 29.50
N ARG A 111 36.45 -15.77 30.47
CA ARG A 111 35.46 -16.72 31.01
C ARG A 111 34.28 -15.97 31.63
N PHE A 112 34.56 -15.00 32.50
CA PHE A 112 33.54 -14.17 33.13
C PHE A 112 32.79 -13.31 32.11
N TRP A 113 33.48 -12.68 31.16
CA TRP A 113 32.85 -11.85 30.11
C TRP A 113 31.95 -12.66 29.18
N ARG A 114 32.40 -13.84 28.71
CA ARG A 114 31.58 -14.76 27.89
C ARG A 114 30.33 -15.19 28.66
N GLY A 115 30.46 -15.55 29.94
CA GLY A 115 29.34 -15.90 30.81
C GLY A 115 28.35 -14.75 31.04
N TYR A 116 28.84 -13.53 31.27
CA TYR A 116 28.01 -12.33 31.38
C TYR A 116 27.25 -12.05 30.08
N MET A 117 27.93 -12.05 28.93
CA MET A 117 27.32 -11.78 27.63
C MET A 117 26.24 -12.80 27.25
N CYS A 118 26.40 -14.08 27.60
CA CYS A 118 25.35 -15.08 27.43
C CYS A 118 24.14 -14.81 28.35
N ARG A 119 24.35 -14.52 29.65
CA ARG A 119 23.26 -14.23 30.59
C ARG A 119 22.50 -12.94 30.24
N HIS A 120 23.20 -11.87 29.89
CA HIS A 120 22.60 -10.60 29.48
C HIS A 120 21.81 -10.75 28.17
N ARG A 121 22.29 -11.53 27.20
CA ARG A 121 21.54 -11.88 26.00
C ARG A 121 20.27 -12.67 26.34
N TRP A 122 20.40 -13.74 27.13
CA TRP A 122 19.28 -14.58 27.56
C TRP A 122 18.19 -13.74 28.24
N THR A 123 18.57 -12.91 29.21
CA THR A 123 17.65 -12.06 29.99
C THR A 123 16.85 -11.14 29.06
N ARG A 124 17.50 -10.40 28.16
CA ARG A 124 16.80 -9.54 27.18
C ARG A 124 15.86 -10.34 26.27
N THR A 125 16.26 -11.52 25.79
CA THR A 125 15.39 -12.37 24.97
C THR A 125 14.21 -12.93 25.77
N HIS A 126 14.42 -13.27 27.04
CA HIS A 126 13.38 -13.78 27.93
C HIS A 126 12.36 -12.70 28.29
N GLU A 127 12.81 -11.52 28.72
CA GLU A 127 11.97 -10.35 29.01
C GLU A 127 11.09 -9.95 27.81
N THR A 128 11.69 -9.88 26.61
CA THR A 128 10.95 -9.52 25.39
C THR A 128 9.95 -10.60 24.97
N VAL A 129 10.27 -11.89 25.15
CA VAL A 129 9.32 -12.99 24.95
C VAL A 129 8.17 -12.94 25.97
N VAL A 130 8.46 -12.79 27.27
CA VAL A 130 7.45 -12.69 28.33
C VAL A 130 6.52 -11.49 28.10
N LEU A 131 7.07 -10.32 27.77
CA LEU A 131 6.30 -9.11 27.45
C LEU A 131 5.40 -9.31 26.22
N CYS A 132 5.91 -9.96 25.16
CA CYS A 132 5.11 -10.29 23.97
C CYS A 132 3.98 -11.28 24.32
N GLN A 133 4.28 -12.37 25.05
CA GLN A 133 3.27 -13.33 25.48
C GLN A 133 2.19 -12.68 26.37
N ALA A 134 2.57 -11.85 27.34
CA ALA A 134 1.64 -11.14 28.21
C ALA A 134 0.72 -10.19 27.41
N ARG A 135 1.28 -9.44 26.46
CA ARG A 135 0.51 -8.58 25.53
C ARG A 135 -0.48 -9.39 24.68
N VAL A 136 -0.07 -10.56 24.16
CA VAL A 136 -0.95 -11.44 23.37
C VAL A 136 -2.04 -12.07 24.23
N ARG A 137 -1.72 -12.65 25.40
CA ARG A 137 -2.71 -13.20 26.35
C ARG A 137 -3.75 -12.14 26.73
N GLY A 138 -3.31 -10.93 27.08
CA GLY A 138 -4.20 -9.81 27.38
C GLY A 138 -5.04 -9.33 26.19
N LEU A 139 -4.52 -9.40 24.96
CA LEU A 139 -5.29 -9.10 23.74
C LEU A 139 -6.38 -10.14 23.48
N LEU A 140 -6.07 -11.43 23.66
CA LEU A 140 -7.03 -12.53 23.50
C LEU A 140 -8.15 -12.43 24.54
N ALA A 141 -7.81 -12.21 25.82
CA ALA A 141 -8.78 -12.00 26.89
C ALA A 141 -9.72 -10.81 26.60
N ARG A 142 -9.18 -9.67 26.16
CA ARG A 142 -9.98 -8.50 25.75
C ARG A 142 -10.88 -8.79 24.55
N ARG A 143 -10.40 -9.52 23.54
CA ARG A 143 -11.22 -9.93 22.37
C ARG A 143 -12.37 -10.85 22.79
N HIS A 144 -12.11 -11.84 23.63
CA HIS A 144 -13.12 -12.75 24.16
C HIS A 144 -14.21 -11.99 24.95
N LEU A 145 -13.80 -11.11 25.87
CA LEU A 145 -14.73 -10.29 26.64
C LEU A 145 -15.55 -9.32 25.75
N SER A 146 -14.93 -8.72 24.72
CA SER A 146 -15.65 -7.89 23.74
C SER A 146 -16.63 -8.69 22.89
N ALA A 147 -16.33 -9.93 22.52
CA ALA A 147 -17.27 -10.80 21.81
C ALA A 147 -18.49 -11.16 22.70
N ILE A 148 -18.26 -11.57 23.96
CA ILE A 148 -19.34 -11.82 24.93
C ILE A 148 -20.20 -10.58 25.13
N ARG A 149 -19.58 -9.39 25.27
CA ARG A 149 -20.30 -8.12 25.37
C ARG A 149 -21.12 -7.84 24.12
N ALA A 150 -20.56 -8.01 22.92
CA ALA A 150 -21.27 -7.82 21.66
C ALA A 150 -22.52 -8.72 21.57
N HIS A 151 -22.38 -10.02 21.82
CA HIS A 151 -23.51 -10.95 21.85
C HIS A 151 -24.58 -10.56 22.88
N ARG A 152 -24.18 -10.18 24.11
CA ARG A 152 -25.12 -9.69 25.13
C ARG A 152 -25.83 -8.40 24.69
N THR A 153 -25.13 -7.45 24.09
CA THR A 153 -25.76 -6.22 23.57
C THR A 153 -26.70 -6.47 22.41
N SER A 154 -26.34 -7.36 21.47
CA SER A 154 -27.23 -7.74 20.36
C SER A 154 -28.48 -8.45 20.86
N ALA A 155 -28.36 -9.38 21.80
CA ALA A 155 -29.50 -10.04 22.42
C ALA A 155 -30.42 -9.03 23.15
N ALA A 156 -29.84 -8.12 23.94
CA ALA A 156 -30.59 -7.07 24.63
C ALA A 156 -31.30 -6.11 23.65
N ILE A 157 -30.66 -5.71 22.55
CA ILE A 157 -31.26 -4.86 21.51
C ILE A 157 -32.41 -5.61 20.81
N THR A 158 -32.25 -6.90 20.49
CA THR A 158 -33.33 -7.72 19.94
C THR A 158 -34.52 -7.79 20.88
N ILE A 159 -34.32 -8.12 22.16
CA ILE A 159 -35.39 -8.20 23.16
C ILE A 159 -36.07 -6.83 23.36
N GLN A 160 -35.30 -5.76 23.50
CA GLN A 160 -35.87 -4.42 23.65
C GLN A 160 -36.66 -3.97 22.42
N SER A 161 -36.17 -4.26 21.21
CA SER A 161 -36.86 -3.87 19.97
C SER A 161 -38.11 -4.69 19.69
N THR A 162 -38.14 -5.98 20.02
CA THR A 162 -39.36 -6.81 19.92
C THR A 162 -40.41 -6.39 20.95
N VAL A 163 -40.03 -6.14 22.21
CA VAL A 163 -40.95 -5.63 23.24
C VAL A 163 -41.51 -4.25 22.87
N ARG A 164 -40.67 -3.30 22.41
CA ARG A 164 -41.13 -1.99 21.93
C ARG A 164 -42.11 -2.12 20.74
N ARG A 165 -41.83 -3.01 19.79
CA ARG A 165 -42.73 -3.30 18.64
C ARG A 165 -44.05 -3.92 19.09
N TRP A 166 -44.03 -4.81 20.07
CA TRP A 166 -45.25 -5.41 20.62
C TRP A 166 -46.11 -4.37 21.34
N LEU A 167 -45.51 -3.49 22.15
CA LEU A 167 -46.21 -2.39 22.82
C LEU A 167 -46.89 -1.43 21.82
N THR A 168 -46.16 -0.99 20.78
CA THR A 168 -46.76 -0.08 19.77
C THR A 168 -47.85 -0.75 18.94
N ALA A 169 -47.66 -2.01 18.54
CA ALA A 169 -48.70 -2.80 17.86
C ALA A 169 -49.94 -3.03 18.76
N ARG A 170 -49.74 -3.25 20.07
CA ARG A 170 -50.83 -3.38 21.05
C ARG A 170 -51.61 -2.08 21.22
N HIS A 171 -50.93 -0.95 21.37
CA HIS A 171 -51.57 0.38 21.44
C HIS A 171 -52.38 0.68 20.17
N LEU A 172 -51.78 0.46 18.98
CA LEU A 172 -52.48 0.63 17.71
C LEU A 172 -53.69 -0.30 17.58
N SER A 173 -53.59 -1.56 18.00
CA SER A 173 -54.72 -2.50 18.01
C SER A 173 -55.90 -2.02 18.88
N VAL A 174 -55.61 -1.42 20.05
CA VAL A 174 -56.64 -0.83 20.92
C VAL A 174 -57.27 0.41 20.27
N GLN A 175 -56.47 1.31 19.71
CA GLN A 175 -56.96 2.51 19.01
C GLN A 175 -57.80 2.18 17.77
N LEU A 176 -57.38 1.19 16.98
CA LEU A 176 -58.14 0.71 15.82
C LEU A 176 -59.48 0.10 16.26
N LYS A 177 -59.50 -0.75 17.30
CA LYS A 177 -60.76 -1.29 17.85
C LYS A 177 -61.71 -0.18 18.31
N ALA A 178 -61.23 0.83 19.03
CA ALA A 178 -62.03 1.99 19.43
C ALA A 178 -62.59 2.74 18.20
N THR A 179 -61.73 3.00 17.21
CA THR A 179 -62.11 3.66 15.95
C THR A 179 -63.19 2.87 15.20
N THR A 180 -63.04 1.55 15.07
CA THR A 180 -64.03 0.69 14.41
C THR A 180 -65.35 0.65 15.17
N MET A 181 -65.34 0.65 16.51
CA MET A 181 -66.58 0.74 17.32
C MET A 181 -67.30 2.07 17.07
N ILE A 182 -66.59 3.21 17.10
CA ILE A 182 -67.16 4.54 16.83
C ILE A 182 -67.73 4.60 15.41
N GLN A 183 -66.98 4.13 14.40
CA GLN A 183 -67.44 4.08 13.00
C GLN A 183 -68.67 3.18 12.82
N ARG A 184 -68.71 2.01 13.46
CA ARG A 184 -69.87 1.08 13.42
C ARG A 184 -71.09 1.72 14.06
N TRP A 185 -70.95 2.33 15.23
CA TRP A 185 -72.02 3.05 15.92
C TRP A 185 -72.55 4.21 15.08
N PHE A 186 -71.67 5.03 14.51
CA PHE A 186 -72.06 6.18 13.70
C PHE A 186 -72.83 5.77 12.44
N ARG A 187 -72.35 4.75 11.71
CA ARG A 187 -73.07 4.18 10.55
C ARG A 187 -74.45 3.69 10.97
N ALA A 188 -74.54 2.82 11.98
CA ALA A 188 -75.81 2.31 12.48
C ALA A 188 -76.78 3.43 12.94
N LYS A 189 -76.28 4.47 13.60
CA LYS A 189 -77.08 5.65 14.02
C LYS A 189 -77.59 6.45 12.82
N ARG A 190 -76.74 6.72 11.83
CA ARG A 190 -77.09 7.41 10.56
C ARG A 190 -78.17 6.62 9.80
N ASP A 191 -77.97 5.32 9.66
CA ASP A 191 -78.83 4.46 8.84
C ASP A 191 -80.19 4.26 9.54
N ARG A 192 -80.20 4.15 10.88
CA ARG A 192 -81.44 4.19 11.69
C ARG A 192 -82.18 5.52 11.57
N LEU A 193 -81.49 6.65 11.52
CA LEU A 193 -82.12 7.97 11.31
C LEU A 193 -82.71 8.10 9.90
N GLN A 194 -82.04 7.58 8.87
CA GLN A 194 -82.61 7.50 7.52
C GLN A 194 -83.86 6.62 7.49
N PHE A 195 -83.83 5.41 8.06
CA PHE A 195 -85.00 4.53 8.17
C PHE A 195 -86.19 5.19 8.89
N VAL A 196 -85.95 5.92 9.98
CA VAL A 196 -87.03 6.64 10.70
C VAL A 196 -87.64 7.74 9.83
N ARG A 197 -86.82 8.47 9.05
CA ARG A 197 -87.30 9.50 8.10
C ARG A 197 -88.12 8.88 6.96
N THR A 198 -87.61 7.84 6.29
CA THR A 198 -88.33 7.19 5.19
C THR A 198 -89.60 6.50 5.66
N ARG A 199 -89.59 5.83 6.82
CA ARG A 199 -90.80 5.26 7.45
C ARG A 199 -91.83 6.34 7.78
N LYS A 200 -91.43 7.51 8.29
CA LYS A 200 -92.36 8.63 8.56
C LYS A 200 -92.99 9.14 7.26
N ALA A 201 -92.20 9.32 6.19
CA ALA A 201 -92.70 9.73 4.88
C ALA A 201 -93.68 8.68 4.29
N ALA A 202 -93.31 7.39 4.31
CA ALA A 202 -94.16 6.31 3.83
C ALA A 202 -95.50 6.24 4.59
N LEU A 203 -95.50 6.39 5.91
CA LEU A 203 -96.73 6.42 6.71
C LEU A 203 -97.62 7.64 6.41
N ILE A 204 -97.03 8.81 6.11
CA ILE A 204 -97.78 9.99 5.67
C ILE A 204 -98.44 9.74 4.30
N ILE A 205 -97.68 9.21 3.34
CA ILE A 205 -98.17 8.87 2.00
C ILE A 205 -99.30 7.84 2.08
N GLN A 206 -99.11 6.74 2.85
CA GLN A 206 -100.13 5.71 3.05
C GLN A 206 -101.40 6.26 3.72
N ARG A 207 -101.27 7.13 4.73
CA ARG A 207 -102.43 7.79 5.37
C ARG A 207 -103.16 8.70 4.38
N ARG A 208 -102.45 9.52 3.59
CA ARG A 208 -103.04 10.40 2.58
C ARG A 208 -103.72 9.61 1.46
N TRP A 209 -103.11 8.52 0.98
CA TRP A 209 -103.70 7.63 -0.01
C TRP A 209 -105.00 6.99 0.50
N ARG A 210 -105.00 6.40 1.70
CA ARG A 210 -106.21 5.82 2.32
C ARG A 210 -107.34 6.85 2.45
N LEU A 211 -107.02 8.09 2.81
CA LEU A 211 -108.01 9.19 2.87
C LEU A 211 -108.57 9.55 1.48
N VAL A 212 -107.72 9.64 0.46
CA VAL A 212 -108.15 9.91 -0.93
C VAL A 212 -109.02 8.76 -1.46
N LEU A 213 -108.65 7.51 -1.17
CA LEU A 213 -109.40 6.32 -1.55
C LEU A 213 -110.78 6.28 -0.85
N ALA A 214 -110.84 6.57 0.45
CA ALA A 214 -112.10 6.71 1.19
C ALA A 214 -112.99 7.83 0.61
N LYS A 215 -112.43 8.98 0.23
CA LYS A 215 -113.18 10.04 -0.48
C LYS A 215 -113.70 9.58 -1.84
N ARG A 216 -112.91 8.83 -2.62
CA ARG A 216 -113.36 8.23 -3.89
C ARG A 216 -114.52 7.23 -3.69
N HIS A 217 -114.45 6.36 -2.69
CA HIS A 217 -115.55 5.43 -2.36
C HIS A 217 -116.79 6.15 -1.82
N LEU A 218 -116.65 7.27 -1.11
CA LEU A 218 -117.78 8.10 -0.70
C LEU A 218 -118.44 8.78 -1.92
N ALA A 219 -117.65 9.38 -2.81
CA ALA A 219 -118.16 9.99 -4.04
C ALA A 219 -118.86 8.96 -4.94
N ALA A 220 -118.28 7.77 -5.12
CA ALA A 220 -118.92 6.67 -5.86
C ALA A 220 -120.27 6.26 -5.25
N ARG A 221 -120.35 6.10 -3.91
CA ARG A 221 -121.62 5.82 -3.21
C ARG A 221 -122.63 6.94 -3.38
N LEU A 222 -122.22 8.21 -3.29
CA LEU A 222 -123.11 9.36 -3.49
C LEU A 222 -123.64 9.46 -4.92
N ILE A 223 -122.81 9.18 -5.93
CA ILE A 223 -123.22 9.12 -7.34
C ILE A 223 -124.17 7.94 -7.59
N GLN A 224 -123.89 6.76 -7.03
CA GLN A 224 -124.79 5.60 -7.11
C GLN A 224 -126.13 5.87 -6.41
N HIS A 225 -126.09 6.53 -5.25
CA HIS A 225 -127.29 6.93 -4.49
C HIS A 225 -128.12 7.97 -5.26
N SER A 226 -127.50 9.05 -5.75
CA SER A 226 -128.21 10.09 -6.50
C SER A 226 -128.73 9.59 -7.84
N TRP A 227 -127.99 8.70 -8.53
CA TRP A 227 -128.46 8.03 -9.74
C TRP A 227 -129.65 7.11 -9.45
N ARG A 228 -129.62 6.31 -8.37
CA ARG A 228 -130.77 5.47 -7.95
C ARG A 228 -131.97 6.31 -7.53
N ALA A 229 -131.77 7.36 -6.74
CA ALA A 229 -132.83 8.27 -6.31
C ALA A 229 -133.45 9.04 -7.49
N CYS A 230 -132.63 9.55 -8.40
CA CYS A 230 -133.06 10.20 -9.64
C CYS A 230 -133.70 9.20 -10.62
N GLY A 231 -133.28 7.93 -10.62
CA GLY A 231 -133.89 6.84 -11.38
C GLY A 231 -135.27 6.47 -10.84
N LEU A 232 -135.41 6.34 -9.52
CA LEU A 232 -136.70 6.14 -8.84
C LEU A 232 -137.61 7.35 -9.03
N GLN A 233 -137.11 8.58 -8.89
CA GLN A 233 -137.86 9.80 -9.21
C GLN A 233 -138.26 9.84 -10.68
N ARG A 234 -137.42 9.42 -11.63
CA ARG A 234 -137.78 9.31 -13.05
C ARG A 234 -138.78 8.20 -13.32
N TYR A 235 -138.72 7.07 -12.63
CA TYR A 235 -139.73 5.99 -12.72
C TYR A 235 -141.08 6.46 -12.15
N LEU A 236 -141.09 7.09 -10.97
CA LEU A 236 -142.28 7.65 -10.36
C LEU A 236 -142.83 8.84 -11.15
N ALA A 237 -141.98 9.69 -11.71
CA ALA A 237 -142.38 10.78 -12.61
C ALA A 237 -142.81 10.25 -13.99
N SER A 238 -142.30 9.11 -14.44
CA SER A 238 -142.76 8.41 -15.65
C SER A 238 -144.12 7.76 -15.41
N ARG A 239 -144.35 7.12 -14.25
CA ARG A 239 -145.68 6.61 -13.86
C ARG A 239 -146.69 7.72 -13.58
N ARG A 240 -146.28 8.83 -12.94
CA ARG A 240 -147.11 10.03 -12.80
C ARG A 240 -147.36 10.69 -14.15
N ARG A 241 -146.38 10.76 -15.05
CA ARG A 241 -146.60 11.19 -16.45
C ARG A 241 -147.46 10.20 -17.21
N ALA A 242 -147.39 8.89 -17.00
CA ALA A 242 -148.26 7.92 -17.64
C ALA A 242 -149.70 8.05 -17.11
N ALA A 243 -149.90 8.24 -15.81
CA ALA A 243 -151.21 8.57 -15.24
C ALA A 243 -151.73 9.91 -15.78
N VAL A 244 -150.91 10.96 -15.81
CA VAL A 244 -151.26 12.27 -16.37
C VAL A 244 -151.47 12.19 -17.89
N ILE A 245 -150.74 11.35 -18.63
CA ILE A 245 -150.90 11.11 -20.07
C ILE A 245 -152.10 10.22 -20.34
N ILE A 246 -152.52 9.33 -19.45
CA ILE A 246 -153.83 8.67 -19.56
C ILE A 246 -154.91 9.72 -19.30
N GLN A 247 -154.80 10.51 -18.23
CA GLN A 247 -155.68 11.65 -17.94
C GLN A 247 -155.65 12.77 -19.00
N SER A 248 -154.60 12.87 -19.83
CA SER A 248 -154.37 13.93 -20.83
C SER A 248 -154.06 13.41 -22.24
N HIS A 249 -154.35 12.14 -22.50
CA HIS A 249 -154.94 11.60 -23.71
C HIS A 249 -156.43 11.37 -23.49
N TRP A 250 -156.94 11.36 -22.26
CA TRP A 250 -158.37 11.55 -22.00
C TRP A 250 -158.73 13.05 -22.19
N ARG A 251 -158.15 13.96 -21.38
CA ARG A 251 -158.20 15.43 -21.64
C ARG A 251 -157.50 15.85 -22.95
N GLY A 252 -156.75 14.96 -23.61
CA GLY A 252 -155.99 15.25 -24.84
C GLY A 252 -156.52 14.60 -26.11
N TYR A 253 -157.33 13.56 -26.02
CA TYR A 253 -158.37 13.27 -27.03
C TYR A 253 -159.27 14.50 -27.13
N TYR A 254 -159.67 15.04 -25.98
CA TYR A 254 -160.43 16.29 -25.80
C TYR A 254 -159.69 17.61 -26.18
N LEU A 255 -158.34 17.65 -26.27
CA LEU A 255 -157.56 18.87 -26.61
C LEU A 255 -156.57 18.77 -27.79
N ARG A 256 -156.27 17.58 -28.32
CA ARG A 256 -155.67 17.39 -29.66
C ARG A 256 -156.73 17.05 -30.71
N SER A 257 -157.98 16.84 -30.30
CA SER A 257 -159.15 17.31 -31.06
C SER A 257 -159.06 18.81 -31.38
N GLN A 258 -158.51 19.63 -30.49
CA GLN A 258 -158.49 21.09 -30.63
C GLN A 258 -157.26 21.64 -31.38
N VAL A 259 -156.03 21.18 -31.09
CA VAL A 259 -154.80 21.84 -31.64
C VAL A 259 -153.66 20.89 -32.05
N ALA A 260 -153.22 20.95 -33.31
CA ALA A 260 -152.10 20.17 -33.87
C ALA A 260 -151.09 21.03 -34.70
N LYS A 261 -150.10 21.72 -34.07
CA LYS A 261 -149.26 22.76 -34.75
C LYS A 261 -147.73 22.98 -34.27
N PHE A 262 -146.74 22.08 -34.58
CA PHE A 262 -145.26 22.26 -34.95
C PHE A 262 -143.96 22.42 -33.96
N SER A 263 -142.63 22.46 -34.41
CA SER A 263 -141.30 21.96 -33.73
C SER A 263 -139.77 22.30 -34.27
N SER A 264 -138.52 22.07 -33.61
CA SER A 264 -137.01 21.92 -34.16
C SER A 264 -135.61 21.69 -33.26
N LYS A 265 -134.26 21.88 -33.70
CA LYS A 265 -132.89 21.14 -33.32
C LYS A 265 -131.34 21.80 -33.30
N PRO A 266 -130.14 21.17 -32.84
CA PRO A 266 -128.65 21.70 -32.67
C PRO A 266 -127.23 20.85 -32.92
N HIS A 267 -125.90 21.32 -32.71
CA HIS A 267 -124.45 20.70 -32.97
C HIS A 267 -123.09 21.36 -32.28
N LYS A 268 -121.66 21.12 -32.31
CA LYS A 268 -120.46 20.09 -32.51
C LYS A 268 -118.86 20.52 -32.28
N ASN A 269 -117.80 19.58 -32.14
CA ASN A 269 -116.21 19.46 -32.38
C ASN A 269 -114.97 20.17 -31.56
N GLN A 270 -113.54 20.04 -31.55
CA GLN A 270 -112.21 19.24 -31.88
C GLN A 270 -110.81 19.86 -31.24
N ALA A 271 -109.40 19.63 -31.28
CA ALA A 271 -108.13 18.75 -31.63
C ALA A 271 -106.67 19.37 -31.10
N THR A 272 -105.26 19.09 -31.15
CA THR A 272 -104.03 18.10 -31.37
C THR A 272 -102.52 18.80 -31.24
N VAL A 273 -101.15 18.44 -31.20
CA VAL A 273 -99.97 17.38 -30.98
C VAL A 273 -98.44 18.08 -30.83
N THR A 274 -97.07 17.73 -30.71
CA THR A 274 -95.87 16.80 -31.21
C THR A 274 -94.42 16.66 -30.40
N VAL A 275 -93.10 16.56 -30.94
CA VAL A 275 -91.72 15.96 -30.39
C VAL A 275 -90.28 16.62 -30.88
N THR A 276 -88.90 16.52 -30.52
CA THR A 276 -87.63 15.55 -30.40
C THR A 276 -86.21 16.27 -29.93
N GLU A 277 -84.82 15.96 -29.83
CA GLU A 277 -83.62 14.93 -29.81
C GLU A 277 -82.17 15.52 -29.21
N LYS A 278 -80.78 15.20 -29.18
CA LYS A 278 -79.59 14.23 -29.58
C LYS A 278 -78.09 14.45 -28.87
N SER A 279 -76.87 13.80 -29.16
CA SER A 279 -75.46 13.89 -28.42
C SER A 279 -74.00 13.33 -28.98
N THR A 280 -72.73 13.54 -28.39
CA THR A 280 -71.26 13.06 -28.77
C THR A 280 -70.10 12.77 -27.66
N LEU A 281 -68.78 12.46 -27.97
CA LEU A 281 -67.63 11.91 -27.08
C LEU A 281 -66.10 12.29 -27.42
N HIS A 282 -65.06 12.00 -26.56
CA HIS A 282 -63.56 12.22 -26.80
C HIS A 282 -62.58 11.28 -25.99
N LEU A 283 -61.23 11.34 -26.20
CA LEU A 283 -60.15 10.49 -25.61
C LEU A 283 -58.91 11.29 -25.08
N ASP A 284 -58.05 10.68 -24.21
CA ASP A 284 -56.92 11.33 -23.47
C ASP A 284 -55.64 10.45 -23.33
N LEU A 285 -54.46 11.07 -23.11
CA LEU A 285 -53.21 10.43 -22.62
C LEU A 285 -52.75 11.07 -21.29
N SER A 286 -52.20 10.27 -20.36
CA SER A 286 -51.75 10.76 -19.04
C SER A 286 -50.30 10.40 -18.70
N VAL A 287 -49.62 11.33 -18.02
CA VAL A 287 -48.32 11.12 -17.35
C VAL A 287 -48.56 11.09 -15.84
N ASP A 288 -47.90 10.16 -15.15
CA ASP A 288 -48.18 9.89 -13.74
C ASP A 288 -47.83 11.07 -12.81
N ARG A 289 -48.72 11.37 -11.87
CA ARG A 289 -48.68 12.60 -11.05
C ARG A 289 -47.52 12.61 -10.05
N THR A 290 -47.03 11.43 -9.67
CA THR A 290 -45.95 11.25 -8.69
C THR A 290 -44.57 11.60 -9.26
N THR A 291 -44.27 11.16 -10.48
CA THR A 291 -43.01 11.43 -11.17
C THR A 291 -42.90 12.91 -11.54
N ALA A 292 -43.99 13.53 -11.98
CA ALA A 292 -44.06 14.97 -12.24
C ALA A 292 -43.66 15.81 -11.01
N VAL A 293 -44.18 15.49 -9.82
CA VAL A 293 -43.81 16.18 -8.56
C VAL A 293 -42.33 15.98 -8.21
N HIS A 294 -41.81 14.77 -8.39
CA HIS A 294 -40.38 14.48 -8.13
C HIS A 294 -39.44 15.30 -9.02
N LEU A 295 -39.76 15.42 -10.32
CA LEU A 295 -38.98 16.21 -11.28
C LEU A 295 -38.98 17.71 -10.92
N VAL A 296 -40.13 18.26 -10.50
CA VAL A 296 -40.24 19.65 -10.03
C VAL A 296 -39.40 19.88 -8.76
N GLN A 297 -39.42 18.95 -7.80
CA GLN A 297 -38.59 19.06 -6.58
C GLN A 297 -37.08 19.04 -6.90
N ILE A 298 -36.64 18.17 -7.81
CA ILE A 298 -35.23 18.12 -8.24
C ILE A 298 -34.83 19.43 -8.94
N ARG A 299 -35.65 19.94 -9.86
CA ARG A 299 -35.42 21.21 -10.57
C ARG A 299 -35.29 22.40 -9.60
N ASN A 300 -36.15 22.46 -8.57
CA ASN A 300 -36.11 23.52 -7.57
C ASN A 300 -34.88 23.42 -6.64
N ARG A 301 -34.46 22.22 -6.27
CA ARG A 301 -33.21 22.00 -5.50
C ARG A 301 -31.95 22.39 -6.29
N LEU A 302 -31.93 22.12 -7.60
CA LEU A 302 -30.84 22.59 -8.47
C LEU A 302 -30.84 24.12 -8.58
N LYS A 303 -32.00 24.74 -8.87
CA LYS A 303 -32.12 26.21 -9.01
C LYS A 303 -31.71 26.95 -7.73
N THR A 304 -32.07 26.44 -6.55
CA THR A 304 -31.64 27.03 -5.26
C THR A 304 -30.13 26.89 -5.02
N ALA A 305 -29.53 25.74 -5.37
CA ALA A 305 -28.08 25.57 -5.30
C ALA A 305 -27.31 26.51 -6.25
N THR A 306 -27.79 26.69 -7.48
CA THR A 306 -27.21 27.64 -8.45
C THR A 306 -27.29 29.08 -7.95
N ASN A 307 -28.45 29.51 -7.41
CA ASN A 307 -28.61 30.85 -6.88
C ASN A 307 -27.67 31.14 -5.69
N LEU A 308 -27.47 30.17 -4.79
CA LEU A 308 -26.52 30.30 -3.68
C LEU A 308 -25.07 30.39 -4.16
N ALA A 309 -24.70 29.64 -5.21
CA ALA A 309 -23.36 29.70 -5.79
C ALA A 309 -23.07 31.06 -6.46
N LEU A 310 -24.07 31.68 -7.09
CA LEU A 310 -23.97 33.03 -7.66
C LEU A 310 -23.88 34.12 -6.58
N ALA A 311 -24.62 33.98 -5.49
CA ALA A 311 -24.62 34.94 -4.38
C ALA A 311 -23.32 34.95 -3.54
N MET A 312 -22.51 33.89 -3.61
CA MET A 312 -21.31 33.73 -2.78
C MET A 312 -20.08 33.33 -3.62
N PRO A 313 -19.45 34.28 -4.37
CA PRO A 313 -18.31 33.98 -5.24
C PRO A 313 -17.10 33.37 -4.50
N LYS A 314 -16.92 33.66 -3.19
CA LYS A 314 -15.88 33.03 -2.34
C LYS A 314 -16.09 31.52 -2.10
N HIS A 315 -17.24 30.96 -2.47
CA HIS A 315 -17.56 29.53 -2.38
C HIS A 315 -17.59 28.81 -3.72
N CYS A 316 -17.30 29.50 -4.83
CA CYS A 316 -17.18 28.86 -6.15
C CYS A 316 -16.02 27.85 -6.17
N LEU A 317 -16.08 26.89 -7.10
CA LEU A 317 -15.11 25.80 -7.17
C LEU A 317 -13.66 26.30 -7.37
N ALA A 318 -13.48 27.36 -8.18
CA ALA A 318 -12.19 27.99 -8.43
C ALA A 318 -11.62 28.70 -7.18
N ALA A 319 -12.42 29.53 -6.50
CA ALA A 319 -11.99 30.21 -5.26
C ALA A 319 -11.64 29.20 -4.16
N ARG A 320 -12.37 28.09 -4.06
CA ARG A 320 -12.04 26.98 -3.15
C ARG A 320 -10.76 26.25 -3.54
N ALA A 321 -10.48 26.05 -4.83
CA ALA A 321 -9.22 25.48 -5.30
C ALA A 321 -8.02 26.41 -5.04
N GLN A 322 -8.17 27.72 -5.29
CA GLN A 322 -7.19 28.74 -4.93
C GLN A 322 -6.90 28.74 -3.42
N ALA A 323 -7.94 28.72 -2.58
CA ALA A 323 -7.79 28.61 -1.13
C ALA A 323 -7.09 27.30 -0.70
N ALA A 324 -7.40 26.17 -1.36
CA ALA A 324 -6.75 24.88 -1.07
C ALA A 324 -5.25 24.89 -1.44
N VAL A 325 -4.87 25.50 -2.57
CA VAL A 325 -3.45 25.74 -2.94
C VAL A 325 -2.76 26.68 -1.95
N ALA A 326 -3.38 27.81 -1.60
CA ALA A 326 -2.82 28.75 -0.63
C ALA A 326 -2.59 28.08 0.73
N CYS A 327 -3.52 27.24 1.18
CA CYS A 327 -3.37 26.41 2.37
C CYS A 327 -2.26 25.35 2.21
N LEU A 328 -2.09 24.75 1.03
CA LEU A 328 -1.04 23.76 0.77
C LEU A 328 0.35 24.39 0.93
N ILE A 329 0.57 25.56 0.33
CA ILE A 329 1.84 26.32 0.41
C ILE A 329 2.16 26.74 1.85
N HIS A 330 1.20 27.35 2.55
CA HIS A 330 1.43 27.93 3.89
C HIS A 330 1.21 26.96 5.07
N SER A 331 0.90 25.69 4.79
CA SER A 331 0.50 24.70 5.80
C SER A 331 1.55 24.46 6.89
N ARG A 332 1.09 24.47 8.15
CA ARG A 332 1.90 24.16 9.34
C ARG A 332 1.63 22.76 9.92
N SER A 333 0.67 22.02 9.35
CA SER A 333 0.33 20.65 9.76
C SER A 333 0.15 19.70 8.58
N VAL A 334 0.61 18.45 8.73
CA VAL A 334 0.39 17.34 7.80
C VAL A 334 -1.12 17.07 7.58
N ALA A 335 -1.97 17.40 8.57
CA ALA A 335 -3.42 17.29 8.42
C ALA A 335 -4.00 18.36 7.47
N GLN A 336 -3.46 19.59 7.49
CA GLN A 336 -3.83 20.64 6.54
C GLN A 336 -3.41 20.26 5.13
N VAL A 337 -2.17 19.78 4.96
CA VAL A 337 -1.65 19.25 3.69
C VAL A 337 -2.59 18.18 3.11
N LEU A 338 -2.96 17.18 3.92
CA LEU A 338 -3.83 16.08 3.50
C LEU A 338 -5.24 16.57 3.13
N GLN A 339 -5.79 17.54 3.85
CA GLN A 339 -7.11 18.10 3.53
C GLN A 339 -7.07 18.93 2.23
N SER A 340 -6.10 19.84 2.07
CA SER A 340 -5.91 20.61 0.84
C SER A 340 -5.81 19.72 -0.40
N ILE A 341 -5.11 18.58 -0.32
CA ILE A 341 -4.95 17.66 -1.46
C ILE A 341 -6.24 16.85 -1.70
N LYS A 342 -6.99 16.50 -0.65
CA LYS A 342 -8.33 15.88 -0.79
C LYS A 342 -9.32 16.81 -1.49
N ASP A 343 -9.29 18.09 -1.12
CA ASP A 343 -10.09 19.12 -1.79
C ASP A 343 -9.63 19.32 -3.25
N LEU A 344 -8.33 19.35 -3.54
CA LEU A 344 -7.80 19.47 -4.90
C LEU A 344 -8.08 18.25 -5.80
N GLU A 345 -8.01 17.01 -5.29
CA GLU A 345 -8.46 15.81 -6.03
C GLU A 345 -9.96 15.93 -6.35
N LEU A 346 -10.76 16.42 -5.41
CA LEU A 346 -12.20 16.59 -5.59
C LEU A 346 -12.53 17.69 -6.61
N PHE A 347 -11.82 18.83 -6.60
CA PHE A 347 -12.06 19.94 -7.52
C PHE A 347 -11.59 19.63 -8.95
N THR A 348 -10.39 19.03 -9.12
CA THR A 348 -9.89 18.58 -10.43
C THR A 348 -10.76 17.49 -11.07
N ARG A 349 -11.43 16.65 -10.28
CA ARG A 349 -12.42 15.69 -10.79
C ARG A 349 -13.75 16.35 -11.24
N LEU A 350 -14.08 17.53 -10.70
CA LEU A 350 -15.37 18.20 -10.93
C LEU A 350 -15.33 19.31 -12.00
N SER A 351 -14.15 19.78 -12.41
CA SER A 351 -14.00 20.86 -13.39
C SER A 351 -12.73 20.66 -14.23
N PRO A 352 -12.84 20.54 -15.58
CA PRO A 352 -11.67 20.53 -16.45
C PRO A 352 -10.94 21.88 -16.46
N GLU A 353 -11.65 22.99 -16.24
CA GLU A 353 -11.07 24.34 -16.16
C GLU A 353 -10.06 24.43 -15.02
N ILE A 354 -10.32 23.78 -13.89
CA ILE A 354 -9.38 23.71 -12.76
C ILE A 354 -8.15 22.86 -13.10
N CYS A 355 -8.28 21.79 -13.90
CA CYS A 355 -7.11 21.03 -14.37
C CYS A 355 -6.19 21.89 -15.26
N TYR A 356 -6.76 22.68 -16.18
CA TYR A 356 -6.02 23.60 -17.04
C TYR A 356 -5.40 24.78 -16.27
N TRP A 357 -6.16 25.41 -15.36
CA TRP A 357 -5.68 26.50 -14.50
C TRP A 357 -4.54 26.04 -13.58
N ALA A 358 -4.68 24.87 -12.94
CA ALA A 358 -3.70 24.34 -11.99
C ALA A 358 -2.31 24.12 -12.61
N VAL A 359 -2.26 23.91 -13.94
CA VAL A 359 -1.02 23.76 -14.71
C VAL A 359 -0.58 25.07 -15.34
N GLY A 360 -1.51 25.92 -15.79
CA GLY A 360 -1.23 27.15 -16.53
C GLY A 360 -1.38 27.01 -18.05
N SER A 361 -2.29 26.15 -18.50
CA SER A 361 -2.57 25.90 -19.92
C SER A 361 -4.06 26.11 -20.23
N PRO A 362 -4.62 27.31 -20.00
CA PRO A 362 -6.05 27.57 -20.20
C PRO A 362 -6.45 27.42 -21.68
N PRO A 363 -7.57 26.74 -22.01
CA PRO A 363 -8.08 26.70 -23.37
C PRO A 363 -8.65 28.08 -23.75
N ASN A 364 -8.21 28.61 -24.89
CA ASN A 364 -8.71 29.85 -25.53
C ASN A 364 -8.95 31.04 -24.58
N ARG A 365 -7.88 31.51 -23.91
CA ARG A 365 -7.82 32.87 -23.34
C ARG A 365 -6.59 33.61 -23.84
N ASP A 366 -6.77 34.86 -24.22
CA ASP A 366 -5.65 35.76 -24.52
C ASP A 366 -4.74 35.95 -23.30
N PRO A 367 -3.40 35.95 -23.46
CA PRO A 367 -2.48 36.20 -22.36
C PRO A 367 -2.55 37.65 -21.82
N ARG A 368 -3.21 38.56 -22.53
CA ARG A 368 -3.30 39.99 -22.19
C ARG A 368 -4.42 40.34 -21.20
N THR A 369 -5.32 39.42 -20.88
CA THR A 369 -6.49 39.65 -19.99
C THR A 369 -6.41 38.92 -18.65
N GLN A 370 -5.23 38.38 -18.29
CA GLN A 370 -5.02 37.66 -17.03
C GLN A 370 -4.85 38.64 -15.85
N ASN A 371 -5.85 38.69 -14.97
CA ASN A 371 -5.71 39.33 -13.65
C ASN A 371 -4.64 38.61 -12.82
N GLU A 372 -3.92 39.33 -11.93
CA GLU A 372 -2.88 38.71 -11.10
C GLU A 372 -3.40 37.56 -10.21
N SER A 373 -4.69 37.62 -9.84
CA SER A 373 -5.41 36.58 -9.08
C SER A 373 -5.75 35.31 -9.89
N GLU A 374 -5.55 35.29 -11.21
CA GLU A 374 -5.76 34.11 -12.06
C GLU A 374 -4.45 33.36 -12.40
N ARG A 375 -3.28 33.88 -11.99
CA ARG A 375 -1.97 33.26 -12.28
C ARG A 375 -1.94 31.77 -11.88
N SER A 376 -1.29 30.95 -12.72
CA SER A 376 -1.13 29.52 -12.49
C SER A 376 -0.36 29.23 -11.20
N PRO A 377 -0.82 28.29 -10.35
CA PRO A 377 -0.08 27.86 -9.17
C PRO A 377 1.01 26.83 -9.47
N GLN A 378 1.22 26.46 -10.74
CA GLN A 378 2.16 25.40 -11.16
C GLN A 378 2.03 24.12 -10.31
N LEU A 379 0.79 23.65 -10.12
CA LEU A 379 0.45 22.61 -9.14
C LEU A 379 1.23 21.30 -9.36
N HIS A 380 1.62 20.99 -10.59
CA HIS A 380 2.47 19.84 -10.91
C HIS A 380 3.84 19.91 -10.19
N LEU A 381 4.46 21.10 -10.09
CA LEU A 381 5.72 21.31 -9.35
C LEU A 381 5.52 21.25 -7.82
N LEU A 382 4.41 21.81 -7.32
CA LEU A 382 4.03 21.68 -5.91
C LEU A 382 3.82 20.21 -5.51
N LEU A 383 3.12 19.44 -6.34
CA LEU A 383 2.88 18.02 -6.12
C LEU A 383 4.17 17.20 -6.27
N LEU A 384 5.07 17.53 -7.21
CA LEU A 384 6.40 16.92 -7.34
C LEU A 384 7.25 17.11 -6.06
N ASN A 385 7.38 18.35 -5.57
CA ASN A 385 8.09 18.66 -4.33
C ASN A 385 7.49 17.93 -3.13
N LEU A 386 6.16 17.77 -3.10
CA LEU A 386 5.47 17.05 -2.05
C LEU A 386 5.64 15.52 -2.16
N ILE A 387 5.74 14.95 -3.35
CA ILE A 387 6.11 13.54 -3.56
C ILE A 387 7.53 13.31 -3.01
N ARG A 388 8.49 14.17 -3.36
CA ARG A 388 9.88 14.13 -2.84
C ARG A 388 9.91 14.21 -1.30
N ALA A 389 9.03 15.00 -0.68
CA ALA A 389 8.90 15.10 0.78
C ALA A 389 8.26 13.87 1.47
N CYS A 390 7.62 12.95 0.72
CA CYS A 390 6.88 11.85 1.32
C CYS A 390 7.75 10.66 1.78
N ASN A 391 7.22 9.87 2.72
CA ASN A 391 7.91 8.74 3.33
C ASN A 391 6.98 7.51 3.45
N ARG A 392 7.50 6.39 3.96
CA ARG A 392 6.80 5.09 4.11
C ARG A 392 5.85 5.00 5.31
N SER A 393 5.34 6.13 5.83
CA SER A 393 4.31 6.14 6.88
C SER A 393 2.91 6.26 6.28
N VAL A 394 1.92 5.71 6.97
CA VAL A 394 0.51 5.66 6.52
C VAL A 394 -0.07 7.04 6.16
N PRO A 395 0.16 8.14 6.93
CA PRO A 395 -0.33 9.46 6.54
C PRO A 395 0.29 9.98 5.25
N HIS A 396 1.58 9.71 5.00
CA HIS A 396 2.24 10.10 3.76
C HIS A 396 1.80 9.22 2.58
N GLU A 397 1.35 7.98 2.81
CA GLU A 397 0.72 7.14 1.77
C GLU A 397 -0.70 7.57 1.45
N ASP A 398 -1.48 8.04 2.43
CA ASP A 398 -2.77 8.67 2.17
C ASP A 398 -2.58 9.98 1.38
N ILE A 399 -1.59 10.80 1.73
CA ILE A 399 -1.21 11.99 0.94
C ILE A 399 -0.85 11.60 -0.51
N LEU A 400 0.08 10.67 -0.71
CA LEU A 400 0.49 10.23 -2.06
C LEU A 400 -0.67 9.65 -2.89
N LEU A 401 -1.63 8.97 -2.25
CA LEU A 401 -2.83 8.47 -2.92
C LEU A 401 -3.69 9.60 -3.52
N HIS A 402 -3.83 10.72 -2.80
CA HIS A 402 -4.62 11.86 -3.28
C HIS A 402 -3.83 12.77 -4.23
N VAL A 403 -2.50 12.86 -4.08
CA VAL A 403 -1.62 13.51 -5.07
C VAL A 403 -1.70 12.79 -6.42
N THR A 404 -1.55 11.47 -6.43
CA THR A 404 -1.64 10.67 -7.67
C THR A 404 -3.06 10.69 -8.25
N GLY A 405 -4.11 10.83 -7.44
CA GLY A 405 -5.47 11.11 -7.90
C GLY A 405 -5.61 12.46 -8.61
N THR A 406 -5.05 13.52 -8.01
CA THR A 406 -5.05 14.88 -8.58
C THR A 406 -4.29 14.93 -9.91
N LEU A 407 -3.11 14.31 -9.98
CA LEU A 407 -2.32 14.19 -11.21
C LEU A 407 -3.03 13.35 -12.27
N LEU A 408 -3.73 12.28 -11.88
CA LEU A 408 -4.55 11.45 -12.79
C LEU A 408 -5.73 12.23 -13.38
N ASN A 409 -6.40 13.10 -12.60
CA ASN A 409 -7.44 13.98 -13.11
C ASN A 409 -6.90 14.97 -14.14
N ILE A 410 -5.71 15.55 -13.90
CA ILE A 410 -5.05 16.46 -14.84
C ILE A 410 -4.63 15.72 -16.12
N ALA A 411 -3.99 14.55 -15.98
CA ALA A 411 -3.52 13.74 -17.12
C ALA A 411 -4.67 13.14 -17.96
N ARG A 412 -5.89 12.99 -17.43
CA ARG A 412 -7.08 12.60 -18.20
C ARG A 412 -7.40 13.58 -19.35
N HIS A 413 -6.86 14.80 -19.33
CA HIS A 413 -6.91 15.74 -20.46
C HIS A 413 -5.71 15.56 -21.39
N HIS A 414 -5.92 14.96 -22.57
CA HIS A 414 -4.86 14.62 -23.54
C HIS A 414 -3.99 15.83 -23.95
N SER A 415 -4.59 17.01 -24.06
CA SER A 415 -3.95 18.31 -24.30
C SER A 415 -2.92 18.72 -23.23
N ILE A 416 -3.07 18.24 -21.99
CA ILE A 416 -2.13 18.44 -20.88
C ILE A 416 -1.15 17.26 -20.78
N ALA A 417 -1.62 16.02 -20.98
CA ALA A 417 -0.78 14.82 -20.94
C ALA A 417 0.35 14.85 -22.00
N ARG A 418 0.06 15.37 -23.21
CA ARG A 418 1.03 15.53 -24.30
C ARG A 418 2.10 16.59 -24.06
N GLN A 419 1.99 17.42 -23.01
CA GLN A 419 2.97 18.45 -22.67
C GLN A 419 4.16 17.85 -21.91
N VAL A 420 5.13 17.33 -22.65
CA VAL A 420 6.32 16.62 -22.13
C VAL A 420 7.06 17.40 -21.02
N ARG A 421 7.10 18.73 -21.12
CA ARG A 421 7.69 19.66 -20.14
C ARG A 421 7.05 19.65 -18.74
N LEU A 422 5.85 19.08 -18.56
CA LEU A 422 5.19 18.98 -17.25
C LEU A 422 5.56 17.70 -16.50
N TRP A 423 5.87 16.65 -17.25
CA TRP A 423 5.85 15.27 -16.75
C TRP A 423 7.23 14.61 -16.81
N TRP A 424 8.02 14.86 -17.87
CA TRP A 424 9.23 14.09 -18.20
C TRP A 424 10.53 14.89 -18.16
N THR A 425 10.48 16.22 -18.13
CA THR A 425 11.70 17.04 -18.00
C THR A 425 12.16 17.16 -16.55
N THR A 426 13.48 17.12 -16.35
CA THR A 426 14.14 17.36 -15.06
C THR A 426 14.01 18.82 -14.63
N THR A 427 13.99 19.08 -13.32
CA THR A 427 13.54 20.36 -12.74
C THR A 427 14.66 21.17 -12.07
N SER A 428 15.77 21.38 -12.80
CA SER A 428 16.97 22.05 -12.28
C SER A 428 16.93 23.59 -12.29
N ALA A 429 16.04 24.23 -13.06
CA ALA A 429 16.23 25.64 -13.47
C ALA A 429 15.06 26.62 -13.24
N GLN A 430 13.95 26.24 -12.56
CA GLN A 430 12.72 27.07 -12.55
C GLN A 430 12.07 27.41 -11.20
N VAL A 431 12.55 26.93 -10.04
CA VAL A 431 11.86 27.18 -8.76
C VAL A 431 12.81 27.63 -7.65
N SER A 432 12.58 28.82 -7.10
CA SER A 432 13.19 29.27 -5.86
C SER A 432 12.69 28.41 -4.68
N HIS A 433 13.56 27.55 -4.14
CA HIS A 433 13.19 26.54 -3.13
C HIS A 433 12.67 27.10 -1.78
N SER A 434 12.78 28.40 -1.55
CA SER A 434 12.36 29.06 -0.30
C SER A 434 10.86 29.41 -0.22
N THR A 435 10.16 29.58 -1.36
CA THR A 435 8.80 30.13 -1.41
C THR A 435 7.69 29.09 -1.53
N TRP A 436 7.97 27.87 -1.96
CA TRP A 436 6.95 26.92 -2.43
C TRP A 436 6.80 25.63 -1.59
N ILE A 437 7.51 25.48 -0.47
CA ILE A 437 7.48 24.25 0.33
C ILE A 437 6.81 24.50 1.69
N SER A 438 5.75 23.75 1.97
CA SER A 438 5.07 23.67 3.27
C SER A 438 6.06 23.62 4.46
N PRO A 439 6.01 24.58 5.40
CA PRO A 439 6.78 24.54 6.64
C PRO A 439 6.63 23.22 7.42
N ALA A 440 5.45 22.58 7.37
CA ALA A 440 5.18 21.29 7.99
C ALA A 440 6.04 20.12 7.43
N LEU A 441 6.50 20.26 6.18
CA LEU A 441 7.32 19.26 5.49
C LEU A 441 8.81 19.67 5.47
N LEU A 442 9.12 20.97 5.39
CA LEU A 442 10.49 21.52 5.40
C LEU A 442 11.34 21.01 6.57
N GLN A 443 10.78 20.95 7.78
CA GLN A 443 11.49 20.44 8.97
C GLN A 443 11.95 18.98 8.86
N ARG A 444 11.42 18.19 7.90
CA ARG A 444 11.80 16.79 7.67
C ARG A 444 12.48 16.54 6.33
N THR A 445 12.40 17.45 5.36
CA THR A 445 13.23 17.39 4.15
C THR A 445 14.64 17.91 4.43
N ARG A 446 14.79 19.03 5.16
CA ARG A 446 16.11 19.50 5.64
C ARG A 446 16.81 18.41 6.44
N ALA A 447 16.18 17.90 7.51
CA ALA A 447 16.72 16.81 8.34
C ALA A 447 16.89 15.43 7.64
N ARG A 448 16.74 15.36 6.31
CA ARG A 448 17.17 14.27 5.43
C ARG A 448 18.36 14.70 4.54
N LEU A 449 18.27 15.85 3.89
CA LEU A 449 19.35 16.47 3.11
C LEU A 449 20.60 16.74 3.99
N ASP A 450 20.38 17.25 5.21
CA ASP A 450 21.42 17.47 6.22
C ASP A 450 22.08 16.13 6.64
N ARG A 451 21.33 15.01 6.59
CA ARG A 451 21.86 13.69 6.94
C ARG A 451 22.70 13.07 5.83
N SER A 452 22.31 13.21 4.57
CA SER A 452 23.17 12.82 3.45
C SER A 452 24.45 13.67 3.43
N ALA A 453 24.34 14.99 3.59
CA ALA A 453 25.51 15.87 3.72
C ALA A 453 26.43 15.47 4.89
N SER A 454 25.88 15.13 6.05
CA SER A 454 26.67 14.71 7.23
C SER A 454 27.38 13.36 7.11
N LEU A 455 27.08 12.56 6.06
CA LEU A 455 27.77 11.29 5.80
C LEU A 455 28.95 11.45 4.83
N CYS A 456 29.06 12.60 4.15
CA CYS A 456 30.13 12.90 3.19
C CYS A 456 31.32 13.67 3.83
N SER A 457 31.28 13.95 5.13
CA SER A 457 32.28 14.76 5.84
C SER A 457 33.05 13.97 6.92
N LEU A 458 33.84 12.98 6.49
CA LEU A 458 34.93 12.39 7.28
C LEU A 458 36.27 12.61 6.55
N PRO A 459 37.31 13.14 7.25
CA PRO A 459 38.55 13.55 6.59
C PRO A 459 39.44 12.38 6.18
N SER A 460 40.22 12.59 5.12
CA SER A 460 41.21 11.63 4.62
C SER A 460 42.45 11.57 5.50
N SER A 461 42.89 10.36 5.87
CA SER A 461 44.23 10.12 6.42
C SER A 461 44.78 8.77 6.00
N ASN A 462 46.06 8.74 5.64
CA ASN A 462 46.67 7.70 4.82
C ASN A 462 47.11 6.41 5.56
N SER A 463 47.01 5.29 4.84
CA SER A 463 48.01 4.21 4.74
C SER A 463 48.01 2.96 5.68
N ARG A 464 48.63 1.92 5.11
CA ARG A 464 49.28 0.72 5.68
C ARG A 464 48.47 -0.57 5.99
N VAL A 465 48.57 -1.49 5.01
CA VAL A 465 49.18 -2.84 5.12
C VAL A 465 48.39 -3.98 5.83
N ARG A 466 48.15 -5.04 5.05
CA ARG A 466 47.75 -6.43 5.42
C ARG A 466 48.91 -7.20 6.11
N PRO A 467 48.77 -8.47 6.57
CA PRO A 467 47.60 -9.37 6.65
C PRO A 467 47.41 -10.01 8.06
N MET A 468 46.40 -10.88 8.24
CA MET A 468 46.60 -12.35 8.43
C MET A 468 45.32 -13.13 8.80
N SER A 469 45.30 -14.39 8.34
CA SER A 469 44.55 -15.58 8.78
C SER A 469 43.38 -15.45 9.77
N THR A 470 42.21 -15.95 9.35
CA THR A 470 41.22 -16.58 10.22
C THR A 470 41.19 -18.09 9.98
N THR A 471 41.42 -18.90 11.01
CA THR A 471 40.95 -20.30 11.03
C THR A 471 39.58 -20.38 11.69
N ASP A 472 38.95 -21.54 11.51
CA ASP A 472 38.01 -22.18 12.43
C ASP A 472 36.53 -21.72 12.52
N VAL A 473 35.72 -22.70 12.11
CA VAL A 473 34.60 -23.29 12.86
C VAL A 473 33.17 -22.78 12.58
N VAL A 474 32.50 -23.61 11.76
CA VAL A 474 31.16 -24.17 11.94
C VAL A 474 30.04 -23.22 12.35
N ARG A 475 29.07 -23.06 11.44
CA ARG A 475 27.66 -22.87 11.82
C ARG A 475 26.81 -23.92 11.11
N ARG A 476 25.90 -24.54 11.88
CA ARG A 476 24.96 -25.56 11.41
C ARG A 476 23.96 -25.01 10.39
N ASP A 477 23.38 -25.97 9.68
CA ASP A 477 22.39 -25.87 8.61
C ASP A 477 21.22 -24.91 8.89
N GLN A 478 20.78 -24.27 7.82
CA GLN A 478 19.37 -24.19 7.47
C GLN A 478 19.24 -24.16 5.95
N SER A 479 19.01 -25.34 5.37
CA SER A 479 18.91 -25.57 3.93
C SER A 479 17.49 -25.35 3.41
N VAL A 480 17.22 -24.14 2.90
CA VAL A 480 16.18 -23.89 1.88
C VAL A 480 16.71 -22.85 0.88
N ASP A 481 16.93 -23.32 -0.35
CA ASP A 481 16.97 -22.59 -1.63
C ASP A 481 17.65 -21.21 -1.70
N ARG A 482 18.92 -21.22 -2.09
CA ARG A 482 19.51 -20.13 -2.89
C ARG A 482 19.35 -20.44 -4.39
N ILE A 483 18.60 -19.62 -5.11
CA ILE A 483 18.74 -19.49 -6.58
C ILE A 483 18.85 -18.01 -6.95
N GLY A 484 19.94 -17.64 -7.64
CA GLY A 484 19.97 -16.53 -8.59
C GLY A 484 19.79 -15.10 -8.07
N ASN A 485 20.50 -14.67 -7.02
CA ASN A 485 20.51 -13.25 -6.61
C ASN A 485 21.61 -12.43 -7.34
N ASN A 486 21.77 -12.66 -8.65
CA ASN A 486 22.65 -11.85 -9.51
C ASN A 486 21.92 -10.58 -9.95
N ILE A 487 21.98 -9.55 -9.11
CA ILE A 487 21.79 -8.17 -9.55
C ILE A 487 23.20 -7.62 -9.82
N PRO A 488 23.51 -7.14 -11.03
CA PRO A 488 24.77 -6.43 -11.26
C PRO A 488 24.90 -5.26 -10.30
N SER A 489 26.03 -5.15 -9.62
CA SER A 489 26.35 -3.97 -8.82
C SER A 489 26.36 -2.74 -9.73
N SER A 490 25.35 -1.88 -9.60
CA SER A 490 25.33 -0.59 -10.29
C SER A 490 26.57 0.22 -9.92
N PRO A 491 27.10 1.06 -10.84
CA PRO A 491 28.16 2.01 -10.52
C PRO A 491 27.74 2.96 -9.39
N PRO A 492 28.68 3.66 -8.72
CA PRO A 492 28.35 4.62 -7.68
C PRO A 492 27.35 5.65 -8.21
N VAL A 493 26.20 5.75 -7.53
CA VAL A 493 25.17 6.74 -7.83
C VAL A 493 25.55 8.02 -7.10
N GLU A 494 25.92 9.04 -7.87
CA GLU A 494 26.15 10.41 -7.38
C GLU A 494 24.82 11.06 -6.93
N ASP A 495 24.88 12.15 -6.16
CA ASP A 495 23.75 12.74 -5.41
C ASP A 495 22.71 13.47 -6.30
N ASP A 496 21.98 12.74 -7.14
CA ASP A 496 21.11 13.30 -8.20
C ASP A 496 19.63 13.53 -7.77
N SER A 497 19.32 13.36 -6.48
CA SER A 497 17.93 13.34 -5.97
C SER A 497 17.15 14.66 -6.08
N SER A 498 17.80 15.75 -6.47
CA SER A 498 17.20 17.06 -6.77
C SER A 498 16.58 17.15 -8.16
N ASN A 499 17.07 16.36 -9.13
CA ASN A 499 16.82 16.63 -10.56
C ASN A 499 15.63 15.86 -11.16
N SER A 500 15.29 14.68 -10.62
CA SER A 500 14.31 13.75 -11.20
C SER A 500 12.98 14.36 -11.65
N SER A 501 12.52 13.97 -12.84
CA SER A 501 11.22 14.33 -13.40
C SER A 501 10.03 13.78 -12.60
N LEU A 502 8.83 14.24 -12.93
CA LEU A 502 7.61 13.74 -12.28
C LEU A 502 7.36 12.27 -12.64
N ALA A 503 7.58 11.87 -13.89
CA ALA A 503 7.46 10.50 -14.35
C ALA A 503 8.42 9.54 -13.61
N GLU A 504 9.70 9.92 -13.43
CA GLU A 504 10.64 9.16 -12.60
C GLU A 504 10.12 9.00 -11.17
N MET A 505 9.64 10.09 -10.55
CA MET A 505 9.12 10.04 -9.18
C MET A 505 7.89 9.12 -9.08
N LEU A 506 7.04 9.03 -10.11
CA LEU A 506 5.97 8.03 -10.18
C LEU A 506 6.53 6.60 -10.29
N VAL A 507 7.57 6.35 -11.08
CA VAL A 507 8.26 5.05 -11.13
C VAL A 507 8.85 4.68 -9.76
N THR A 508 9.40 5.64 -8.99
CA THR A 508 9.84 5.37 -7.60
C THR A 508 8.67 4.97 -6.69
N ILE A 509 7.47 5.50 -6.91
CA ILE A 509 6.25 5.10 -6.19
C ILE A 509 5.88 3.65 -6.56
N LEU A 510 5.92 3.23 -7.83
CA LEU A 510 5.70 1.82 -8.23
C LEU A 510 6.71 0.87 -7.57
N LEU A 511 8.00 1.16 -7.69
CA LEU A 511 9.09 0.38 -7.12
C LEU A 511 9.02 0.28 -5.59
N ARG A 512 8.44 1.29 -4.93
CA ARG A 512 8.15 1.30 -3.50
C ARG A 512 6.90 0.50 -3.13
N THR A 513 5.85 0.51 -3.96
CA THR A 513 4.50 0.06 -3.57
C THR A 513 4.10 -1.34 -4.08
N TRP A 514 4.80 -1.94 -5.05
CA TRP A 514 4.45 -3.28 -5.57
C TRP A 514 4.38 -4.40 -4.51
N ARG A 515 5.12 -4.27 -3.40
CA ARG A 515 5.08 -5.22 -2.26
C ARG A 515 3.87 -5.02 -1.32
N SER A 516 2.98 -4.08 -1.61
CA SER A 516 1.76 -3.83 -0.82
C SER A 516 0.90 -5.08 -0.70
N ARG A 517 0.13 -5.21 0.39
CA ARG A 517 -0.89 -6.25 0.56
C ARG A 517 -2.22 -5.76 -0.04
N GLN A 518 -3.02 -6.67 -0.59
CA GLN A 518 -4.38 -6.36 -1.03
C GLN A 518 -5.18 -5.68 0.10
N GLY A 519 -6.00 -4.69 -0.25
CA GLY A 519 -6.80 -3.91 0.72
C GLY A 519 -6.06 -2.80 1.49
N THR A 520 -4.76 -2.59 1.28
CA THR A 520 -4.02 -1.45 1.85
C THR A 520 -4.21 -0.15 1.06
N LEU A 521 -3.74 0.99 1.58
CA LEU A 521 -3.57 2.22 0.78
C LEU A 521 -2.55 2.02 -0.35
N GLY A 522 -1.40 1.40 -0.04
CA GLY A 522 -0.31 1.17 -0.98
C GLY A 522 -0.69 0.41 -2.26
N ILE A 523 -1.66 -0.52 -2.22
CA ILE A 523 -2.12 -1.23 -3.44
C ILE A 523 -2.97 -0.34 -4.35
N ARG A 524 -3.75 0.58 -3.77
CA ARG A 524 -4.53 1.59 -4.53
C ARG A 524 -3.62 2.69 -5.07
N LEU A 525 -2.56 3.04 -4.35
CA LEU A 525 -1.51 3.94 -4.80
C LEU A 525 -0.75 3.32 -5.98
N PHE A 526 -0.29 2.06 -5.86
CA PHE A 526 0.33 1.32 -6.97
C PHE A 526 -0.56 1.34 -8.22
N ALA A 527 -1.84 0.97 -8.08
CA ALA A 527 -2.79 0.99 -9.19
C ALA A 527 -2.91 2.39 -9.82
N ARG A 528 -3.26 3.44 -9.05
CA ARG A 528 -3.36 4.83 -9.56
C ARG A 528 -2.10 5.28 -10.29
N THR A 529 -0.93 4.96 -9.75
CA THR A 529 0.37 5.32 -10.36
C THR A 529 0.59 4.59 -11.69
N CYS A 530 0.20 3.31 -11.83
CA CYS A 530 0.27 2.63 -13.13
C CYS A 530 -0.63 3.30 -14.18
N CYS A 531 -1.86 3.70 -13.83
CA CYS A 531 -2.79 4.34 -14.78
C CYS A 531 -2.31 5.73 -15.21
N LEU A 532 -1.78 6.50 -14.27
CA LEU A 532 -1.21 7.81 -14.54
C LEU A 532 -0.01 7.67 -15.48
N LEU A 533 0.93 6.76 -15.19
CA LEU A 533 2.03 6.47 -16.10
C LEU A 533 1.55 5.97 -17.47
N ALA A 534 0.53 5.10 -17.52
CA ALA A 534 -0.02 4.58 -18.78
C ALA A 534 -0.59 5.71 -19.65
N ILE A 535 -1.42 6.60 -19.08
CA ILE A 535 -1.96 7.77 -19.80
C ILE A 535 -0.86 8.75 -20.24
N LEU A 536 0.21 8.89 -19.45
CA LEU A 536 1.37 9.71 -19.81
C LEU A 536 2.24 9.06 -20.90
N CYS A 537 2.32 7.73 -20.97
CA CYS A 537 2.97 7.03 -22.08
C CYS A 537 2.12 7.18 -23.36
N GLU A 538 0.81 6.89 -23.28
CA GLU A 538 -0.20 6.98 -24.35
C GLU A 538 -0.29 8.39 -25.00
N ALA A 539 0.13 9.44 -24.30
CA ALA A 539 0.09 10.83 -24.77
C ALA A 539 1.43 11.38 -25.30
N VAL A 540 2.53 10.63 -25.17
CA VAL A 540 3.88 11.06 -25.57
C VAL A 540 4.23 10.54 -26.97
N PRO A 541 4.86 11.35 -27.86
CA PRO A 541 5.39 10.84 -29.12
C PRO A 541 6.38 9.70 -28.87
N ALA A 542 6.29 8.59 -29.59
CA ALA A 542 7.07 7.38 -29.31
C ALA A 542 8.60 7.64 -29.22
N SER A 543 9.12 8.55 -30.07
CA SER A 543 10.52 9.01 -30.06
C SER A 543 10.99 9.70 -28.78
N GLN A 544 10.09 10.02 -27.85
CA GLN A 544 10.39 10.67 -26.56
C GLN A 544 10.02 9.80 -25.36
N LEU A 545 9.52 8.58 -25.58
CA LEU A 545 9.22 7.62 -24.52
C LEU A 545 10.48 6.81 -24.16
N PRO A 546 10.95 6.77 -22.90
CA PRO A 546 12.18 6.07 -22.52
C PRO A 546 11.95 4.56 -22.35
N THR A 547 11.48 3.90 -23.42
CA THR A 547 11.11 2.48 -23.52
C THR A 547 12.20 1.55 -22.97
N THR A 548 13.45 1.80 -23.33
CA THR A 548 14.65 1.05 -22.88
C THR A 548 14.80 1.00 -21.36
N SER A 549 14.31 2.00 -20.63
CA SER A 549 14.35 2.05 -19.15
C SER A 549 13.07 1.51 -18.50
N LEU A 550 11.90 1.83 -19.07
CA LEU A 550 10.59 1.52 -18.48
C LEU A 550 10.17 0.07 -18.72
N LEU A 551 10.39 -0.46 -19.94
CA LEU A 551 9.95 -1.80 -20.31
C LEU A 551 10.61 -2.88 -19.42
N PRO A 552 11.94 -2.91 -19.22
CA PRO A 552 12.57 -3.90 -18.33
C PRO A 552 12.16 -3.73 -16.85
N VAL A 553 11.74 -2.54 -16.42
CA VAL A 553 11.20 -2.34 -15.06
C VAL A 553 9.78 -2.90 -14.95
N CYS A 554 8.91 -2.64 -15.93
CA CYS A 554 7.52 -3.07 -15.91
C CYS A 554 7.37 -4.60 -16.05
N SER A 555 8.08 -5.24 -16.97
CA SER A 555 8.04 -6.72 -17.12
C SER A 555 8.50 -7.42 -15.83
N ARG A 556 9.61 -6.97 -15.24
CA ARG A 556 10.11 -7.50 -13.94
C ARG A 556 9.17 -7.21 -12.77
N LEU A 557 8.25 -6.25 -12.86
CA LEU A 557 7.20 -6.03 -11.87
C LEU A 557 6.00 -6.95 -12.11
N SER A 558 5.52 -7.09 -13.34
CA SER A 558 4.44 -8.03 -13.70
C SER A 558 4.79 -9.46 -13.28
N ASP A 559 5.95 -10.00 -13.69
CA ASP A 559 6.41 -11.34 -13.31
C ASP A 559 6.45 -11.55 -11.79
N ARG A 560 6.88 -10.54 -11.03
CA ARG A 560 6.99 -10.60 -9.56
C ARG A 560 5.65 -10.45 -8.84
N ILE A 561 4.65 -9.85 -9.49
CA ILE A 561 3.28 -9.75 -9.00
C ILE A 561 2.52 -11.04 -9.35
N SER A 562 2.65 -11.55 -10.58
CA SER A 562 2.07 -12.81 -11.05
C SER A 562 2.51 -13.99 -10.18
N ARG A 563 3.82 -14.20 -9.98
CA ARG A 563 4.37 -15.26 -9.08
C ARG A 563 3.91 -15.15 -7.62
N ARG A 564 3.36 -14.00 -7.20
CA ARG A 564 2.83 -13.76 -5.85
C ARG A 564 1.32 -13.95 -5.76
N SER A 565 0.60 -14.00 -6.88
CA SER A 565 -0.86 -14.18 -6.95
C SER A 565 -1.22 -15.67 -6.83
N THR A 566 -1.12 -16.21 -5.62
CA THR A 566 -1.40 -17.63 -5.34
C THR A 566 -2.84 -18.00 -5.75
N ALA A 567 -3.01 -19.15 -6.40
CA ALA A 567 -4.22 -19.57 -7.14
C ALA A 567 -5.56 -19.51 -6.39
N SER A 568 -5.56 -19.42 -5.06
CA SER A 568 -6.76 -19.31 -4.21
C SER A 568 -7.45 -17.94 -4.25
N GLN A 569 -6.80 -16.88 -4.75
CA GLN A 569 -7.40 -15.54 -4.84
C GLN A 569 -8.07 -15.23 -6.19
N LEU A 570 -7.83 -16.05 -7.22
CA LEU A 570 -8.27 -15.84 -8.61
C LEU A 570 -9.70 -16.33 -8.92
N VAL A 571 -10.59 -16.39 -7.92
CA VAL A 571 -11.95 -16.98 -8.07
C VAL A 571 -13.04 -15.90 -8.25
N THR A 572 -12.70 -14.61 -8.12
CA THR A 572 -13.67 -13.50 -8.14
C THR A 572 -13.57 -12.54 -9.34
N SER A 573 -12.65 -12.78 -10.28
CA SER A 573 -12.70 -12.19 -11.63
C SER A 573 -13.33 -13.20 -12.59
N GLN A 574 -14.09 -12.73 -13.59
CA GLN A 574 -14.69 -13.60 -14.62
C GLN A 574 -13.69 -14.05 -15.71
N TRP A 575 -12.39 -13.90 -15.46
CA TRP A 575 -11.32 -14.38 -16.33
C TRP A 575 -10.84 -15.73 -15.83
N THR A 576 -11.17 -16.79 -16.56
CA THR A 576 -11.00 -18.17 -16.12
C THR A 576 -9.55 -18.56 -15.91
N ARG A 577 -9.35 -19.45 -14.92
CA ARG A 577 -8.09 -19.81 -14.25
C ARG A 577 -6.96 -20.43 -15.11
N GLY A 578 -7.10 -20.46 -16.44
CA GLY A 578 -6.20 -21.19 -17.35
C GLY A 578 -5.05 -20.37 -17.95
N THR A 579 -5.18 -19.05 -18.08
CA THR A 579 -4.31 -18.26 -18.99
C THR A 579 -3.21 -17.45 -18.31
N ILE A 580 -3.39 -17.08 -17.04
CA ILE A 580 -2.67 -15.96 -16.39
C ILE A 580 -1.16 -16.26 -16.15
N VAL A 581 -0.76 -17.53 -16.14
CA VAL A 581 0.65 -17.93 -15.94
C VAL A 581 1.49 -17.75 -17.22
N GLU A 582 0.86 -17.71 -18.39
CA GLU A 582 1.53 -17.55 -19.70
C GLU A 582 1.50 -16.09 -20.22
N HIS A 583 0.84 -15.19 -19.49
CA HIS A 583 0.45 -13.87 -20.01
C HIS A 583 1.63 -12.92 -20.34
N SER A 584 2.67 -12.81 -19.51
CA SER A 584 3.69 -11.76 -19.70
C SER A 584 4.56 -11.95 -20.97
N SER A 585 4.61 -13.16 -21.53
CA SER A 585 5.25 -13.45 -22.83
C SER A 585 4.24 -13.50 -23.99
N GLN A 586 3.06 -14.11 -23.81
CA GLN A 586 2.05 -14.19 -24.88
C GLN A 586 1.39 -12.84 -25.22
N LEU A 587 1.22 -11.94 -24.24
CA LEU A 587 0.66 -10.60 -24.48
C LEU A 587 1.52 -9.77 -25.44
N LEU A 588 2.85 -9.98 -25.42
CA LEU A 588 3.82 -9.29 -26.28
C LEU A 588 3.80 -9.82 -27.73
N GLN A 589 3.16 -10.96 -27.98
CA GLN A 589 3.13 -11.66 -29.27
C GLN A 589 1.76 -11.56 -29.96
N GLN A 590 0.84 -10.71 -29.47
CA GLN A 590 -0.48 -10.54 -30.07
C GLN A 590 -0.46 -9.55 -31.24
N PRO A 591 -1.23 -9.78 -32.31
CA PRO A 591 -1.42 -8.80 -33.38
C PRO A 591 -2.09 -7.53 -32.83
N ALA A 592 -1.77 -6.38 -33.43
CA ALA A 592 -2.11 -5.05 -32.91
C ALA A 592 -3.59 -4.87 -32.53
N ASP A 593 -4.53 -5.38 -33.33
CA ASP A 593 -5.96 -5.29 -33.06
C ASP A 593 -6.37 -5.97 -31.74
N ARG A 594 -5.78 -7.14 -31.43
CA ARG A 594 -6.03 -7.86 -30.17
C ARG A 594 -5.36 -7.16 -28.99
N LEU A 595 -4.19 -6.57 -29.22
CA LEU A 595 -3.48 -5.77 -28.22
C LEU A 595 -4.30 -4.52 -27.84
N MET A 596 -4.90 -3.83 -28.81
CA MET A 596 -5.80 -2.69 -28.57
C MET A 596 -7.10 -3.10 -27.84
N LEU A 597 -7.71 -4.22 -28.21
CA LEU A 597 -8.90 -4.74 -27.53
C LEU A 597 -8.63 -5.15 -26.07
N THR A 598 -7.48 -5.79 -25.80
CA THR A 598 -7.09 -6.15 -24.43
C THR A 598 -6.73 -4.92 -23.60
N MET A 599 -6.01 -3.94 -24.15
CA MET A 599 -5.77 -2.64 -23.52
C MET A 599 -7.07 -1.92 -23.14
N TYR A 600 -8.06 -1.87 -24.04
CA TYR A 600 -9.37 -1.28 -23.76
C TYR A 600 -10.09 -2.02 -22.61
N GLY A 601 -10.07 -3.36 -22.62
CA GLY A 601 -10.66 -4.18 -21.56
C GLY A 601 -10.05 -3.93 -20.19
N LEU A 602 -8.71 -3.95 -20.09
CA LEU A 602 -7.99 -3.67 -18.85
C LEU A 602 -8.23 -2.22 -18.38
N ARG A 603 -8.11 -1.22 -19.26
CA ARG A 603 -8.39 0.20 -18.96
C ARG A 603 -9.81 0.39 -18.42
N LYS A 604 -10.80 -0.31 -18.97
CA LYS A 604 -12.20 -0.26 -18.53
C LYS A 604 -12.38 -0.85 -17.12
N GLN A 605 -11.81 -2.03 -16.84
CA GLN A 605 -11.86 -2.63 -15.50
C GLN A 605 -11.15 -1.75 -14.46
N LEU A 606 -9.93 -1.32 -14.78
CA LEU A 606 -9.09 -0.42 -13.99
C LEU A 606 -9.81 0.90 -13.64
N SER A 607 -10.57 1.45 -14.59
CA SER A 607 -11.42 2.64 -14.37
C SER A 607 -12.49 2.38 -13.30
N TYR A 608 -13.23 1.26 -13.39
CA TYR A 608 -14.20 0.86 -12.36
C TYR A 608 -13.55 0.61 -10.99
N GLU A 609 -12.33 0.07 -10.95
CA GLU A 609 -11.59 -0.19 -9.71
C GLU A 609 -11.10 1.10 -9.01
N LEU A 610 -10.95 2.20 -9.75
CA LEU A 610 -10.41 3.48 -9.25
C LEU A 610 -11.46 4.56 -9.02
N ASP A 611 -12.50 4.61 -9.85
CA ASP A 611 -13.69 5.45 -9.62
C ASP A 611 -14.73 4.73 -8.74
N TRP A 612 -14.25 3.86 -7.84
CA TRP A 612 -15.01 3.06 -6.84
C TRP A 612 -16.04 3.86 -6.02
N HIS A 613 -15.86 5.18 -5.91
CA HIS A 613 -16.76 6.09 -5.22
C HIS A 613 -18.11 6.29 -5.94
N LEU A 614 -18.21 5.83 -7.20
CA LEU A 614 -19.44 5.78 -8.00
C LEU A 614 -20.12 4.39 -7.98
N LEU A 615 -19.53 3.39 -7.31
CA LEU A 615 -19.99 2.00 -7.32
C LEU A 615 -20.47 1.52 -5.94
N PRO A 616 -21.57 0.74 -5.86
CA PRO A 616 -22.15 0.31 -4.59
C PRO A 616 -21.35 -0.79 -3.86
N LYS A 617 -20.26 -1.30 -4.45
CA LYS A 617 -19.36 -2.30 -3.85
C LYS A 617 -17.95 -1.72 -3.76
N LYS A 618 -17.27 -1.92 -2.62
CA LYS A 618 -15.86 -1.56 -2.42
C LYS A 618 -14.95 -2.51 -3.21
N VAL A 619 -14.80 -2.25 -4.50
CA VAL A 619 -13.84 -2.96 -5.36
C VAL A 619 -12.42 -2.75 -4.82
N ARG A 620 -11.55 -3.74 -5.00
CA ARG A 620 -10.13 -3.68 -4.64
C ARG A 620 -9.35 -3.81 -5.93
N PRO A 621 -8.49 -2.85 -6.32
CA PRO A 621 -7.77 -2.98 -7.58
C PRO A 621 -6.81 -4.15 -7.56
N ASP A 622 -6.74 -4.89 -8.66
CA ASP A 622 -5.74 -5.94 -8.83
C ASP A 622 -4.41 -5.30 -9.31
N PRO A 623 -3.30 -5.47 -8.57
CA PRO A 623 -2.01 -4.95 -9.03
C PRO A 623 -1.53 -5.55 -10.35
N LEU A 624 -1.96 -6.76 -10.72
CA LEU A 624 -1.55 -7.41 -11.97
C LEU A 624 -2.19 -6.71 -13.17
N ILE A 625 -3.52 -6.50 -13.13
CA ILE A 625 -4.28 -5.74 -14.14
C ILE A 625 -3.72 -4.32 -14.31
N ALA A 626 -3.30 -3.68 -13.22
CA ALA A 626 -2.72 -2.35 -13.28
C ALA A 626 -1.32 -2.31 -13.92
N ILE A 627 -0.42 -3.25 -13.62
CA ILE A 627 0.92 -3.29 -14.23
C ILE A 627 0.88 -3.79 -15.67
N ASP A 628 -0.01 -4.73 -16.00
CA ASP A 628 -0.13 -5.28 -17.35
C ASP A 628 -0.73 -4.27 -18.34
N TYR A 629 -1.68 -3.42 -17.92
CA TYR A 629 -2.14 -2.29 -18.75
C TYR A 629 -1.00 -1.29 -19.04
N LEU A 630 -0.19 -0.95 -18.04
CA LEU A 630 1.00 -0.09 -18.23
C LEU A 630 2.02 -0.75 -19.17
N LEU A 631 2.25 -2.07 -19.01
CA LEU A 631 3.16 -2.84 -19.85
C LEU A 631 2.70 -2.81 -21.32
N LEU A 632 1.42 -3.11 -21.59
CA LEU A 632 0.87 -3.11 -22.94
C LEU A 632 0.98 -1.73 -23.63
N VAL A 633 0.74 -0.62 -22.90
CA VAL A 633 0.91 0.72 -23.48
C VAL A 633 2.38 0.98 -23.89
N ILE A 634 3.35 0.59 -23.06
CA ILE A 634 4.77 0.75 -23.40
C ILE A 634 5.14 -0.08 -24.65
N VAL A 635 4.52 -1.26 -24.80
CA VAL A 635 4.76 -2.20 -25.91
C VAL A 635 4.07 -1.76 -27.20
N SER A 636 2.85 -1.22 -27.14
CA SER A 636 2.20 -0.63 -28.32
C SER A 636 3.02 0.52 -28.89
N HIS A 637 3.69 1.29 -28.03
CA HIS A 637 4.61 2.34 -28.46
C HIS A 637 5.94 1.82 -29.03
N SER A 638 6.46 0.66 -28.60
CA SER A 638 7.68 0.09 -29.21
C SER A 638 7.45 -0.53 -30.57
N ASN A 639 6.28 -1.15 -30.80
CA ASN A 639 5.97 -1.76 -32.10
C ASN A 639 5.76 -0.68 -33.18
N VAL A 640 5.17 0.46 -32.79
CA VAL A 640 5.05 1.68 -33.63
C VAL A 640 6.40 2.42 -33.80
N GLN A 641 7.53 1.80 -33.42
CA GLN A 641 8.89 2.25 -33.75
C GLN A 641 9.67 1.22 -34.59
N SER A 642 9.11 0.04 -34.85
CA SER A 642 9.69 -1.01 -35.72
C SER A 642 9.02 -1.11 -37.08
N ASP A 643 7.83 -0.53 -37.23
CA ASP A 643 7.07 -0.33 -38.47
C ASP A 643 7.30 1.10 -39.00
#